data_AF-M0IM98-F1
#
_entry.id   AF-M0IM98-F1
#
_cell.length_a   1.000
_cell.length_b   1.000
_cell.length_c   1.000
_cell.angle_alpha   90.00
_cell.angle_beta   90.00
_cell.angle_gamma   90.00
#
_symmetry.space_group_name_H-M   'P 1'
#
loop_
_entity.id
_entity.type
_entity.pdbx_description
1 polymer ?
#
loop_
_entity_poly.entity_id
_entity_poly.type
_entity_poly.pdbx_seq_one_letter_code
_entity_poly.pdbx_strand_id
1 'polypeptide(L)'
;MATVAPVSAMLAVDTDGQSLVTDGASVASAHSLGDTGRLPQQTADGTNNSTDVIHENPDEVDSEDDLDRLASYLTGALNGQIESSTLRLSRGEYEAAKSALGDEYDTPLRKYVDVEGETAGDGATEEYETVKETQRDYIDTVSEFQETRREYEAAKQAGDTERARELARRLSRLDEAGETQSERLIAAFDGISNETGDDLSETSTRLAAVQSNISAQRRDIVGREFVATRLDVTSYDRNISFTDPLVLTGSLVTDNGTPVETTNATFAVGDQRIRTAVGADGGFELAYRPTRVAANASELTVRYLPSNASAYQRSERAIPVSITQVAATTTLADAPTGASGYADPVSVRATVSVNETPVTDYRLSAVLGGVPVSTARTDGRGHSTLSGTVPATAPVGDATLRVGPARDGRAVRVEPASVSVPITSEATTLDVRAGASANRTVVVAGALETREGEAVEDQPVAISVAGHPVETVSTNSSGAYRTTVSLPANVTAANATVSAAFDGTGTNLESASATTTVRRPGNGGGSARGGLPFGLTDLLWVVSGTAVVGLVAVVLLRRDGETAASDGGTAESVAPSVDGGTSPAPTPAVPTMLDSASDSLSSGCPNDAVVVAYAGARRALAADAGIDDAATHWEFYEQCVDAGVGSADSLESLTAGYELAAYSGVSVSDDEAERLVETARALVDATESNTSTN
;
A
#
# COMPACT_ATOMS: atom_id res chain seq x y z
N MET A 1 29.88 11.48 -51.96
CA MET A 1 30.71 10.33 -52.41
C MET A 1 30.05 9.06 -51.91
N ALA A 2 30.10 7.98 -52.69
CA ALA A 2 29.66 6.61 -52.35
C ALA A 2 28.24 6.45 -51.76
N THR A 3 27.28 6.18 -52.65
CA THR A 3 25.92 5.70 -52.34
C THR A 3 25.78 4.29 -52.93
N VAL A 4 25.27 3.30 -52.19
CA VAL A 4 24.76 2.03 -52.76
C VAL A 4 23.54 1.56 -51.94
N ALA A 5 22.52 1.08 -52.66
CA ALA A 5 21.22 0.60 -52.15
C ALA A 5 21.12 -0.94 -52.31
N PRO A 6 20.10 -1.62 -51.72
CA PRO A 6 20.08 -3.08 -51.60
C PRO A 6 19.55 -3.81 -52.85
N VAL A 7 19.73 -5.14 -52.87
CA VAL A 7 19.22 -6.04 -53.92
C VAL A 7 18.15 -6.98 -53.34
N SER A 8 16.97 -6.98 -53.96
CA SER A 8 15.93 -7.99 -53.75
C SER A 8 16.06 -9.12 -54.77
N ALA A 9 15.62 -10.33 -54.43
CA ALA A 9 15.38 -11.42 -55.40
C ALA A 9 14.10 -12.19 -55.03
N MET A 10 13.25 -12.42 -56.03
CA MET A 10 11.93 -13.05 -55.92
C MET A 10 11.65 -13.82 -57.22
N LEU A 11 11.46 -15.14 -57.15
CA LEU A 11 11.01 -16.09 -58.20
C LEU A 11 10.92 -17.49 -57.54
N ALA A 12 10.07 -18.44 -57.93
CA ALA A 12 8.75 -18.40 -58.56
C ALA A 12 8.09 -19.81 -58.39
N VAL A 13 6.77 -19.86 -58.56
CA VAL A 13 5.89 -21.06 -58.51
C VAL A 13 6.00 -21.88 -59.82
N ASP A 14 5.90 -23.22 -59.81
CA ASP A 14 4.68 -23.96 -60.26
C ASP A 14 4.71 -25.53 -60.26
N THR A 15 3.52 -26.10 -59.97
CA THR A 15 2.78 -27.34 -60.35
C THR A 15 3.29 -28.82 -60.39
N ASP A 16 2.26 -29.69 -60.19
CA ASP A 16 2.03 -31.11 -60.55
C ASP A 16 2.78 -32.23 -59.79
N GLY A 17 2.19 -33.41 -59.51
CA GLY A 17 0.82 -33.91 -59.79
C GLY A 17 0.63 -35.37 -59.30
N GLN A 18 -0.60 -35.81 -59.01
CA GLN A 18 -0.90 -37.09 -58.33
C GLN A 18 -0.90 -38.35 -59.24
N SER A 19 -0.67 -39.54 -58.65
CA SER A 19 -1.41 -40.78 -59.00
C SER A 19 -1.36 -41.86 -57.90
N LEU A 20 -2.39 -42.72 -57.83
CA LEU A 20 -2.59 -43.79 -56.84
C LEU A 20 -2.39 -45.22 -57.43
N VAL A 21 -2.46 -46.24 -56.54
CA VAL A 21 -3.15 -47.57 -56.69
C VAL A 21 -2.30 -48.86 -56.59
N THR A 22 -2.35 -49.51 -55.41
CA THR A 22 -2.31 -50.98 -55.05
C THR A 22 -1.17 -51.90 -55.57
N ASP A 23 -0.81 -53.05 -54.96
CA ASP A 23 -1.52 -54.01 -54.08
C ASP A 23 -0.53 -54.93 -53.29
N GLY A 24 -0.99 -55.70 -52.27
CA GLY A 24 -0.35 -56.99 -51.88
C GLY A 24 0.11 -57.25 -50.42
N ALA A 25 -0.78 -57.80 -49.58
CA ALA A 25 -0.61 -58.75 -48.44
C ALA A 25 0.73 -58.86 -47.62
N SER A 26 0.71 -58.96 -46.28
CA SER A 26 0.30 -60.19 -45.56
C SER A 26 0.10 -60.06 -44.03
N VAL A 27 -0.67 -61.02 -43.48
CA VAL A 27 -1.23 -61.18 -42.11
C VAL A 27 -0.24 -61.59 -41.00
N ALA A 28 -0.50 -61.19 -39.74
CA ALA A 28 -0.74 -62.11 -38.58
C ALA A 28 -0.91 -61.37 -37.22
N SER A 29 -1.79 -61.89 -36.35
CA SER A 29 -2.02 -61.42 -34.96
C SER A 29 -2.25 -62.59 -33.97
N ALA A 30 -2.23 -62.28 -32.67
CA ALA A 30 -2.65 -63.08 -31.48
C ALA A 30 -1.61 -64.08 -30.91
N HIS A 31 -1.32 -64.08 -29.60
CA HIS A 31 -2.26 -64.51 -28.53
C HIS A 31 -1.95 -63.93 -27.12
N SER A 32 -2.85 -64.21 -26.16
CA SER A 32 -2.86 -63.77 -24.75
C SER A 32 -2.92 -64.97 -23.77
N LEU A 33 -2.90 -64.72 -22.44
CA LEU A 33 -3.04 -65.65 -21.29
C LEU A 33 -1.75 -66.47 -21.01
N GLY A 34 -1.05 -66.41 -19.86
CA GLY A 34 -1.42 -66.77 -18.47
C GLY A 34 -0.34 -67.76 -17.93
N ASP A 35 -0.21 -68.14 -16.65
CA ASP A 35 -0.82 -67.70 -15.37
C ASP A 35 0.03 -68.23 -14.16
N THR A 36 -0.16 -67.72 -12.94
CA THR A 36 0.32 -68.17 -11.59
C THR A 36 1.69 -68.89 -11.39
N GLY A 37 2.47 -68.43 -10.40
CA GLY A 37 3.00 -69.37 -9.37
C GLY A 37 4.51 -69.42 -9.03
N ARG A 38 4.83 -68.98 -7.80
CA ARG A 38 5.89 -69.46 -6.86
C ARG A 38 7.40 -69.41 -7.21
N LEU A 39 8.09 -68.54 -6.46
CA LEU A 39 9.34 -68.74 -5.68
C LEU A 39 10.59 -69.38 -6.32
N PRO A 40 11.74 -68.75 -6.05
CA PRO A 40 12.79 -69.41 -5.27
C PRO A 40 13.03 -68.71 -3.91
N GLN A 41 12.90 -69.50 -2.85
CA GLN A 41 13.43 -69.32 -1.49
C GLN A 41 14.37 -70.55 -1.33
N GLN A 42 15.59 -70.55 -0.76
CA GLN A 42 16.30 -69.80 0.29
C GLN A 42 17.82 -70.07 0.02
N THR A 43 18.87 -69.36 0.48
CA THR A 43 19.34 -68.96 1.85
C THR A 43 20.45 -67.91 1.69
N ALA A 44 20.49 -66.80 2.45
CA ALA A 44 21.33 -66.57 3.66
C ALA A 44 22.86 -66.67 3.42
N ASP A 45 23.74 -65.73 3.81
CA ASP A 45 23.67 -64.65 4.83
C ASP A 45 24.37 -63.35 4.38
N GLY A 46 24.05 -62.21 5.00
CA GLY A 46 24.80 -60.95 4.86
C GLY A 46 23.95 -59.68 4.88
N THR A 47 23.50 -59.25 6.05
CA THR A 47 22.70 -58.01 6.25
C THR A 47 23.43 -56.75 5.80
N ASN A 48 22.78 -55.95 4.96
CA ASN A 48 22.88 -54.49 4.95
C ASN A 48 21.45 -53.93 4.92
N ASN A 49 21.02 -53.31 6.03
CA ASN A 49 19.82 -52.50 6.04
C ASN A 49 20.06 -51.26 5.17
N SER A 50 19.39 -51.16 4.03
CA SER A 50 19.07 -49.86 3.47
C SER A 50 17.73 -49.45 4.07
N THR A 51 17.77 -48.97 5.32
CA THR A 51 16.64 -48.22 5.88
C THR A 51 16.64 -46.85 5.25
N ASP A 52 15.57 -46.49 4.56
CA ASP A 52 15.23 -45.08 4.34
C ASP A 52 15.22 -44.42 5.72
N VAL A 53 16.11 -43.45 5.93
CA VAL A 53 16.27 -42.81 7.24
C VAL A 53 15.19 -41.75 7.37
N ILE A 54 14.13 -42.07 8.12
CA ILE A 54 12.99 -41.15 8.32
C ILE A 54 13.31 -40.11 9.42
N HIS A 55 14.30 -40.38 10.27
CA HIS A 55 14.80 -39.46 11.30
C HIS A 55 16.31 -39.63 11.50
N GLU A 56 17.09 -38.58 11.28
CA GLU A 56 18.51 -38.51 11.66
C GLU A 56 18.69 -37.89 13.05
N ASN A 57 19.88 -38.08 13.63
CA ASN A 57 20.23 -37.55 14.95
C ASN A 57 20.58 -36.05 14.82
N PRO A 58 19.87 -35.12 15.46
CA PRO A 58 20.08 -33.67 15.25
C PRO A 58 21.48 -33.16 15.60
N ASP A 59 22.28 -33.93 16.37
CA ASP A 59 23.68 -33.61 16.67
C ASP A 59 24.68 -34.15 15.62
N GLU A 60 24.22 -34.87 14.60
CA GLU A 60 25.01 -35.48 13.51
C GLU A 60 24.62 -34.98 12.11
N VAL A 61 23.63 -34.10 11.99
CA VAL A 61 23.24 -33.44 10.73
C VAL A 61 24.14 -32.21 10.53
N ASP A 62 24.89 -32.15 9.42
CA ASP A 62 25.54 -30.90 9.00
C ASP A 62 24.45 -29.94 8.51
N SER A 63 24.16 -28.91 9.31
CA SER A 63 22.99 -28.04 9.10
C SER A 63 23.03 -27.26 7.78
N GLU A 64 24.22 -26.95 7.27
CA GLU A 64 24.40 -26.17 6.04
C GLU A 64 23.99 -26.98 4.79
N ASP A 65 24.45 -28.24 4.68
CA ASP A 65 24.18 -29.14 3.55
C ASP A 65 22.67 -29.48 3.36
N ASP A 66 21.88 -29.45 4.44
CA ASP A 66 20.44 -29.70 4.40
C ASP A 66 19.60 -28.42 4.24
N LEU A 67 20.08 -27.27 4.70
CA LEU A 67 19.48 -25.96 4.39
C LEU A 67 19.59 -25.66 2.88
N ASP A 68 20.73 -25.95 2.23
CA ASP A 68 20.91 -25.81 0.78
C ASP A 68 19.93 -26.68 -0.03
N ARG A 69 19.65 -27.92 0.44
CA ARG A 69 18.64 -28.80 -0.17
C ARG A 69 17.23 -28.28 0.01
N LEU A 70 16.92 -27.72 1.19
CA LEU A 70 15.62 -27.14 1.48
C LEU A 70 15.39 -25.86 0.66
N ALA A 71 16.40 -24.99 0.55
CA ALA A 71 16.39 -23.82 -0.31
C ALA A 71 16.11 -24.23 -1.77
N SER A 72 16.86 -25.20 -2.31
CA SER A 72 16.67 -25.73 -3.68
C SER A 72 15.26 -26.29 -3.93
N TYR A 73 14.62 -26.90 -2.92
CA TYR A 73 13.24 -27.36 -3.03
C TYR A 73 12.24 -26.19 -3.05
N LEU A 74 12.50 -25.15 -2.27
CA LEU A 74 11.66 -23.96 -2.17
C LEU A 74 11.77 -23.08 -3.42
N THR A 75 12.98 -22.86 -3.99
CA THR A 75 13.14 -22.15 -5.27
C THR A 75 12.40 -22.88 -6.39
N GLY A 76 12.52 -24.21 -6.49
CA GLY A 76 11.77 -25.01 -7.46
C GLY A 76 10.25 -24.89 -7.31
N ALA A 77 9.73 -24.80 -6.08
CA ALA A 77 8.31 -24.58 -5.82
C ALA A 77 7.85 -23.17 -6.24
N LEU A 78 8.64 -22.12 -5.92
CA LEU A 78 8.38 -20.73 -6.30
C LEU A 78 8.42 -20.56 -7.83
N ASN A 79 9.47 -21.07 -8.47
CA ASN A 79 9.68 -21.02 -9.92
C ASN A 79 8.54 -21.75 -10.66
N GLY A 80 8.11 -22.92 -10.19
CA GLY A 80 6.96 -23.64 -10.75
C GLY A 80 5.64 -22.85 -10.70
N GLN A 81 5.42 -22.04 -9.65
CA GLN A 81 4.25 -21.16 -9.56
C GLN A 81 4.35 -19.91 -10.45
N ILE A 82 5.55 -19.35 -10.60
CA ILE A 82 5.84 -18.26 -11.56
C ILE A 82 5.56 -18.71 -13.00
N GLU A 83 6.04 -19.91 -13.36
CA GLU A 83 5.77 -20.55 -14.65
C GLU A 83 4.26 -20.80 -14.86
N SER A 84 3.59 -21.37 -13.86
CA SER A 84 2.15 -21.64 -13.83
C SER A 84 1.35 -20.35 -14.04
N SER A 85 1.68 -19.29 -13.31
CA SER A 85 1.08 -17.96 -13.44
C SER A 85 1.24 -17.40 -14.85
N THR A 86 2.48 -17.37 -15.38
CA THR A 86 2.80 -16.84 -16.71
C THR A 86 2.16 -17.66 -17.83
N LEU A 87 2.04 -18.98 -17.65
CA LEU A 87 1.32 -19.87 -18.57
C LEU A 87 -0.19 -19.57 -18.60
N ARG A 88 -0.83 -19.44 -17.44
CA ARG A 88 -2.26 -19.08 -17.31
C ARG A 88 -2.54 -17.69 -17.89
N LEU A 89 -1.68 -16.71 -17.60
CA LEU A 89 -1.73 -15.36 -18.19
C LEU A 89 -1.69 -15.40 -19.72
N SER A 90 -0.78 -16.19 -20.32
CA SER A 90 -0.68 -16.33 -21.77
C SER A 90 -1.92 -16.95 -22.44
N ARG A 91 -2.77 -17.62 -21.66
CA ARG A 91 -4.06 -18.20 -22.10
C ARG A 91 -5.26 -17.28 -21.85
N GLY A 92 -5.07 -16.14 -21.18
CA GLY A 92 -6.14 -15.24 -20.74
C GLY A 92 -6.88 -15.73 -19.48
N GLU A 93 -6.28 -16.64 -18.72
CA GLU A 93 -6.84 -17.20 -17.49
C GLU A 93 -6.44 -16.34 -16.27
N TYR A 94 -6.81 -15.04 -16.27
CA TYR A 94 -6.26 -14.03 -15.36
C TYR A 94 -6.42 -14.36 -13.86
N GLU A 95 -7.63 -14.71 -13.40
CA GLU A 95 -7.86 -15.10 -12.01
C GLU A 95 -7.04 -16.32 -11.60
N ALA A 96 -6.91 -17.30 -12.49
CA ALA A 96 -6.11 -18.49 -12.24
C ALA A 96 -4.60 -18.15 -12.23
N ALA A 97 -4.15 -17.20 -13.05
CA ALA A 97 -2.78 -16.71 -13.04
C ALA A 97 -2.45 -15.96 -11.74
N LYS A 98 -3.40 -15.18 -11.21
CA LYS A 98 -3.29 -14.44 -9.95
C LYS A 98 -3.32 -15.38 -8.74
N SER A 99 -4.18 -16.40 -8.78
CA SER A 99 -4.27 -17.47 -7.77
C SER A 99 -3.00 -18.31 -7.64
N ALA A 100 -2.25 -18.53 -8.73
CA ALA A 100 -0.94 -19.19 -8.66
C ALA A 100 0.10 -18.41 -7.84
N LEU A 101 -0.11 -17.10 -7.64
CA LEU A 101 0.69 -16.21 -6.79
C LEU A 101 -0.07 -15.78 -5.52
N GLY A 102 -0.90 -16.68 -4.98
CA GLY A 102 -1.54 -16.58 -3.67
C GLY A 102 -0.86 -17.51 -2.66
N ASP A 103 -1.66 -18.17 -1.81
CA ASP A 103 -1.18 -18.99 -0.67
C ASP A 103 -0.18 -20.09 -1.06
N GLU A 104 -0.33 -20.67 -2.26
CA GLU A 104 0.58 -21.69 -2.81
C GLU A 104 1.98 -21.15 -3.15
N TYR A 105 2.13 -19.82 -3.29
CA TYR A 105 3.39 -19.10 -3.48
C TYR A 105 3.90 -18.50 -2.17
N ASP A 106 3.00 -17.92 -1.36
CA ASP A 106 3.34 -17.27 -0.09
C ASP A 106 3.86 -18.25 0.96
N THR A 107 3.36 -19.50 0.94
CA THR A 107 3.80 -20.55 1.86
C THR A 107 5.25 -20.99 1.62
N PRO A 108 5.71 -21.32 0.39
CA PRO A 108 7.12 -21.56 0.14
C PRO A 108 7.97 -20.29 0.25
N LEU A 109 7.47 -19.10 -0.13
CA LEU A 109 8.25 -17.87 -0.03
C LEU A 109 8.64 -17.57 1.42
N ARG A 110 7.67 -17.59 2.36
CA ARG A 110 7.95 -17.36 3.79
C ARG A 110 9.04 -18.31 4.32
N LYS A 111 8.99 -19.59 3.93
CA LYS A 111 9.99 -20.58 4.31
C LYS A 111 11.35 -20.35 3.66
N TYR A 112 11.37 -19.78 2.45
CA TYR A 112 12.62 -19.43 1.76
C TYR A 112 13.31 -18.28 2.48
N VAL A 113 12.56 -17.24 2.90
CA VAL A 113 13.07 -16.14 3.74
C VAL A 113 13.63 -16.67 5.07
N ASP A 114 12.90 -17.57 5.74
CA ASP A 114 13.35 -18.19 7.00
C ASP A 114 14.68 -18.96 6.82
N VAL A 115 14.83 -19.69 5.71
CA VAL A 115 16.04 -20.47 5.39
C VAL A 115 17.22 -19.58 4.96
N GLU A 116 16.97 -18.60 4.09
CA GLU A 116 17.99 -17.65 3.63
C GLU A 116 18.63 -16.92 4.81
N GLY A 117 17.81 -16.46 5.78
CA GLY A 117 18.26 -15.78 7.00
C GLY A 117 19.12 -16.61 7.95
N GLU A 118 19.15 -17.95 7.81
CA GLU A 118 20.06 -18.84 8.54
C GLU A 118 21.34 -19.19 7.76
N THR A 119 21.41 -18.83 6.46
CA THR A 119 22.57 -19.08 5.59
C THR A 119 23.43 -17.82 5.36
N ALA A 120 24.67 -18.02 4.91
CA ALA A 120 25.66 -16.94 4.73
C ALA A 120 25.78 -16.44 3.27
N GLY A 121 24.78 -16.72 2.43
CA GLY A 121 24.73 -16.30 1.03
C GLY A 121 23.83 -15.08 0.81
N ASP A 122 24.04 -14.38 -0.31
CA ASP A 122 23.05 -13.45 -0.86
C ASP A 122 22.02 -14.32 -1.62
N GLY A 123 20.75 -14.30 -1.22
CA GLY A 123 19.67 -15.06 -1.87
C GLY A 123 18.76 -14.19 -2.74
N ALA A 124 17.63 -14.76 -3.17
CA ALA A 124 16.72 -14.15 -4.16
C ALA A 124 15.38 -13.67 -3.56
N THR A 125 15.32 -13.41 -2.25
CA THR A 125 14.08 -13.01 -1.56
C THR A 125 13.49 -11.70 -2.13
N GLU A 126 14.30 -10.66 -2.34
CA GLU A 126 13.82 -9.37 -2.86
C GLU A 126 13.25 -9.49 -4.29
N GLU A 127 13.85 -10.35 -5.12
CA GLU A 127 13.36 -10.68 -6.46
C GLU A 127 12.06 -11.47 -6.42
N TYR A 128 11.93 -12.47 -5.54
CA TYR A 128 10.69 -13.25 -5.42
C TYR A 128 9.51 -12.41 -4.91
N GLU A 129 9.73 -11.54 -3.92
CA GLU A 129 8.73 -10.54 -3.51
C GLU A 129 8.37 -9.61 -4.67
N THR A 130 9.38 -9.08 -5.38
CA THR A 130 9.19 -8.24 -6.57
C THR A 130 8.39 -8.95 -7.67
N VAL A 131 8.62 -10.24 -7.91
CA VAL A 131 7.87 -11.04 -8.89
C VAL A 131 6.41 -11.18 -8.47
N LYS A 132 6.13 -11.51 -7.21
CA LYS A 132 4.76 -11.64 -6.71
C LYS A 132 3.95 -10.38 -6.97
N GLU A 133 4.47 -9.23 -6.55
CA GLU A 133 3.80 -7.94 -6.72
C GLU A 133 3.65 -7.58 -8.20
N THR A 134 4.78 -7.52 -8.91
CA THR A 134 4.82 -7.00 -10.30
C THR A 134 4.05 -7.91 -11.27
N GLN A 135 4.04 -9.23 -11.08
CA GLN A 135 3.30 -10.16 -11.93
C GLN A 135 1.78 -10.03 -11.71
N ARG A 136 1.33 -9.81 -10.47
CA ARG A 136 -0.10 -9.59 -10.17
C ARG A 136 -0.58 -8.28 -10.79
N ASP A 137 0.18 -7.19 -10.64
CA ASP A 137 -0.08 -5.90 -11.30
C ASP A 137 -0.10 -6.02 -12.83
N TYR A 138 0.81 -6.82 -13.40
CA TYR A 138 0.85 -7.08 -14.84
C TYR A 138 -0.35 -7.90 -15.31
N ILE A 139 -0.76 -8.94 -14.59
CA ILE A 139 -1.98 -9.73 -14.89
C ILE A 139 -3.20 -8.81 -14.95
N ASP A 140 -3.37 -7.92 -13.97
CA ASP A 140 -4.47 -6.97 -13.93
C ASP A 140 -4.40 -5.98 -15.11
N THR A 141 -3.21 -5.47 -15.42
CA THR A 141 -2.96 -4.56 -16.55
C THR A 141 -3.30 -5.21 -17.91
N VAL A 142 -2.94 -6.48 -18.10
CA VAL A 142 -3.26 -7.25 -19.32
C VAL A 142 -4.77 -7.53 -19.40
N SER A 143 -5.41 -7.86 -18.28
CA SER A 143 -6.87 -8.07 -18.19
C SER A 143 -7.64 -6.81 -18.57
N GLU A 144 -7.31 -5.67 -17.94
CA GLU A 144 -7.90 -4.36 -18.23
C GLU A 144 -7.67 -3.93 -19.69
N PHE A 145 -6.51 -4.25 -20.27
CA PHE A 145 -6.23 -3.98 -21.69
C PHE A 145 -7.20 -4.75 -22.59
N GLN A 146 -7.42 -6.04 -22.34
CA GLN A 146 -8.35 -6.83 -23.16
C GLN A 146 -9.81 -6.40 -22.99
N GLU A 147 -10.23 -6.03 -21.78
CA GLU A 147 -11.58 -5.47 -21.55
C GLU A 147 -11.76 -4.13 -22.24
N THR A 148 -10.83 -3.19 -22.03
CA THR A 148 -10.83 -1.87 -22.66
C THR A 148 -10.84 -1.98 -24.20
N ARG A 149 -10.21 -3.02 -24.77
CA ARG A 149 -10.26 -3.30 -26.21
C ARG A 149 -11.65 -3.75 -26.67
N ARG A 150 -12.35 -4.60 -25.90
CA ARG A 150 -13.74 -4.99 -26.21
C ARG A 150 -14.67 -3.78 -26.16
N GLU A 151 -14.53 -2.93 -25.14
CA GLU A 151 -15.27 -1.65 -25.07
C GLU A 151 -14.98 -0.77 -26.29
N TYR A 152 -13.71 -0.67 -26.70
CA TYR A 152 -13.30 0.13 -27.84
C TYR A 152 -13.95 -0.39 -29.14
N GLU A 153 -13.92 -1.70 -29.37
CA GLU A 153 -14.56 -2.33 -30.52
C GLU A 153 -16.09 -2.12 -30.52
N ALA A 154 -16.73 -2.16 -29.35
CA ALA A 154 -18.16 -1.85 -29.19
C ALA A 154 -18.47 -0.37 -29.49
N ALA A 155 -17.66 0.57 -28.99
CA ALA A 155 -17.81 2.00 -29.28
C ALA A 155 -17.64 2.29 -30.79
N LYS A 156 -16.67 1.65 -31.45
CA LYS A 156 -16.50 1.72 -32.91
C LYS A 156 -17.73 1.20 -33.67
N GLN A 157 -18.33 0.10 -33.23
CA GLN A 157 -19.55 -0.46 -33.83
C GLN A 157 -20.79 0.44 -33.62
N ALA A 158 -20.90 1.09 -32.46
CA ALA A 158 -21.95 2.06 -32.17
C ALA A 158 -21.77 3.41 -32.90
N GLY A 159 -20.60 3.67 -33.49
CA GLY A 159 -20.25 4.94 -34.13
C GLY A 159 -19.83 6.04 -33.15
N ASP A 160 -19.60 5.71 -31.87
CA ASP A 160 -19.15 6.67 -30.86
C ASP A 160 -17.64 6.92 -30.99
N THR A 161 -17.31 7.92 -31.82
CA THR A 161 -15.91 8.27 -32.11
C THR A 161 -15.21 9.00 -30.95
N GLU A 162 -15.95 9.57 -30.00
CA GLU A 162 -15.33 10.23 -28.84
C GLU A 162 -14.93 9.16 -27.83
N ARG A 163 -15.87 8.29 -27.42
CA ARG A 163 -15.58 7.17 -26.50
C ARG A 163 -14.50 6.25 -27.04
N ALA A 164 -14.51 5.94 -28.35
CA ALA A 164 -13.49 5.11 -28.96
C ALA A 164 -12.07 5.71 -28.83
N ARG A 165 -11.91 7.04 -28.97
CA ARG A 165 -10.62 7.71 -28.81
C ARG A 165 -10.17 7.76 -27.35
N GLU A 166 -11.10 7.96 -26.41
CA GLU A 166 -10.77 7.88 -24.98
C GLU A 166 -10.24 6.50 -24.59
N LEU A 167 -10.91 5.44 -25.06
CA LEU A 167 -10.52 4.05 -24.86
C LEU A 167 -9.18 3.73 -25.54
N ALA A 168 -8.96 4.17 -26.77
CA ALA A 168 -7.67 4.01 -27.45
C ALA A 168 -6.50 4.69 -26.70
N ARG A 169 -6.75 5.79 -25.99
CA ARG A 169 -5.76 6.42 -25.07
C ARG A 169 -5.65 5.72 -23.72
N ARG A 170 -6.67 4.98 -23.26
CA ARG A 170 -6.56 4.06 -22.10
C ARG A 170 -5.67 2.88 -22.47
N LEU A 171 -5.91 2.24 -23.62
CA LEU A 171 -5.06 1.17 -24.17
C LEU A 171 -3.60 1.59 -24.32
N SER A 172 -3.32 2.83 -24.78
CA SER A 172 -1.95 3.34 -24.86
C SER A 172 -1.26 3.47 -23.50
N ARG A 173 -2.00 3.78 -22.42
CA ARG A 173 -1.46 3.86 -21.06
C ARG A 173 -1.25 2.49 -20.43
N LEU A 174 -2.16 1.54 -20.69
CA LEU A 174 -2.04 0.16 -20.21
C LEU A 174 -0.88 -0.57 -20.90
N ASP A 175 -0.65 -0.30 -22.19
CA ASP A 175 0.54 -0.75 -22.91
C ASP A 175 1.84 -0.16 -22.31
N GLU A 176 1.90 1.14 -22.04
CA GLU A 176 3.05 1.81 -21.38
C GLU A 176 3.31 1.27 -19.94
N ALA A 177 2.26 0.92 -19.20
CA ALA A 177 2.37 0.28 -17.87
C ALA A 177 2.87 -1.17 -17.99
N GLY A 178 2.30 -1.95 -18.91
CA GLY A 178 2.67 -3.33 -19.18
C GLY A 178 4.12 -3.48 -19.67
N GLU A 179 4.61 -2.57 -20.53
CA GLU A 179 6.02 -2.51 -20.91
C GLU A 179 6.92 -2.36 -19.66
N THR A 180 6.60 -1.42 -18.77
CA THR A 180 7.37 -1.15 -17.54
C THR A 180 7.37 -2.34 -16.57
N GLN A 181 6.21 -2.97 -16.36
CA GLN A 181 6.06 -4.15 -15.50
C GLN A 181 6.79 -5.37 -16.10
N SER A 182 6.64 -5.60 -17.41
CA SER A 182 7.32 -6.69 -18.12
C SER A 182 8.84 -6.55 -18.08
N GLU A 183 9.40 -5.33 -18.20
CA GLU A 183 10.83 -5.09 -18.06
C GLU A 183 11.32 -5.37 -16.63
N ARG A 184 10.57 -4.94 -15.61
CA ARG A 184 10.89 -5.21 -14.19
C ARG A 184 10.83 -6.72 -13.86
N LEU A 185 9.86 -7.45 -14.41
CA LEU A 185 9.73 -8.89 -14.24
C LEU A 185 10.87 -9.68 -14.89
N ILE A 186 11.25 -9.33 -16.12
CA ILE A 186 12.40 -9.98 -16.79
C ILE A 186 13.69 -9.74 -15.99
N ALA A 187 13.90 -8.53 -15.47
CA ALA A 187 15.06 -8.24 -14.62
C ALA A 187 15.04 -9.04 -13.30
N ALA A 188 13.88 -9.25 -12.68
CA ALA A 188 13.75 -10.06 -11.47
C ALA A 188 13.95 -11.57 -11.75
N PHE A 189 13.45 -12.08 -12.89
CA PHE A 189 13.72 -13.45 -13.34
C PHE A 189 15.21 -13.68 -13.62
N ASP A 190 15.88 -12.73 -14.29
CA ASP A 190 17.32 -12.77 -14.51
C ASP A 190 18.09 -12.75 -13.17
N GLY A 191 17.62 -12.00 -12.17
CA GLY A 191 18.16 -11.99 -10.80
C GLY A 191 18.06 -13.35 -10.12
N ILE A 192 16.84 -13.91 -10.03
CA ILE A 192 16.57 -15.25 -9.49
C ILE A 192 17.45 -16.29 -10.17
N SER A 193 17.55 -16.27 -11.50
CA SER A 193 18.35 -17.23 -12.27
C SER A 193 19.85 -17.15 -12.00
N ASN A 194 20.39 -15.99 -11.60
CA ASN A 194 21.80 -15.87 -11.23
C ASN A 194 22.07 -16.47 -9.84
N GLU A 195 21.25 -16.13 -8.83
CA GLU A 195 21.56 -16.51 -7.44
C GLU A 195 21.08 -17.94 -7.09
N THR A 196 19.97 -18.40 -7.68
CA THR A 196 19.45 -19.77 -7.46
C THR A 196 20.02 -20.81 -8.44
N GLY A 197 20.49 -20.38 -9.61
CA GLY A 197 20.91 -21.25 -10.71
C GLY A 197 19.78 -21.93 -11.50
N ASP A 198 18.51 -21.66 -11.18
CA ASP A 198 17.34 -22.15 -11.91
C ASP A 198 17.10 -21.32 -13.20
N ASP A 199 16.64 -21.94 -14.30
CA ASP A 199 16.47 -21.27 -15.61
C ASP A 199 15.03 -20.78 -15.84
N LEU A 200 14.80 -19.46 -15.76
CA LEU A 200 13.50 -18.82 -16.04
C LEU A 200 13.37 -18.25 -17.46
N SER A 201 14.28 -18.58 -18.39
CA SER A 201 14.31 -17.97 -19.73
C SER A 201 13.08 -18.28 -20.60
N GLU A 202 12.42 -19.43 -20.42
CA GLU A 202 11.13 -19.71 -21.09
C GLU A 202 10.01 -18.79 -20.56
N THR A 203 10.00 -18.53 -19.26
CA THR A 203 9.06 -17.60 -18.60
C THR A 203 9.24 -16.19 -19.14
N SER A 204 10.48 -15.67 -19.16
CA SER A 204 10.81 -14.37 -19.77
C SER A 204 10.37 -14.29 -21.23
N THR A 205 10.58 -15.36 -22.01
CA THR A 205 10.16 -15.45 -23.42
C THR A 205 8.63 -15.40 -23.56
N ARG A 206 7.89 -16.10 -22.70
CA ARG A 206 6.42 -16.11 -22.69
C ARG A 206 5.85 -14.75 -22.29
N LEU A 207 6.43 -14.09 -21.29
CA LEU A 207 6.05 -12.76 -20.85
C LEU A 207 6.22 -11.71 -21.97
N ALA A 208 7.41 -11.70 -22.59
CA ALA A 208 7.73 -10.83 -23.72
C ALA A 208 6.81 -11.05 -24.94
N ALA A 209 6.35 -12.29 -25.16
CA ALA A 209 5.38 -12.59 -26.21
C ALA A 209 3.98 -11.99 -25.94
N VAL A 210 3.53 -11.98 -24.67
CA VAL A 210 2.29 -11.32 -24.26
C VAL A 210 2.40 -9.80 -24.47
N GLN A 211 3.47 -9.17 -23.98
CA GLN A 211 3.66 -7.73 -24.12
C GLN A 211 3.78 -7.31 -25.59
N SER A 212 4.56 -8.04 -26.39
CA SER A 212 4.68 -7.81 -27.83
C SER A 212 3.33 -7.87 -28.56
N ASN A 213 2.42 -8.76 -28.14
CA ASN A 213 1.06 -8.84 -28.68
C ASN A 213 0.22 -7.60 -28.34
N ILE A 214 0.28 -7.13 -27.08
CA ILE A 214 -0.40 -5.93 -26.59
C ILE A 214 0.06 -4.70 -27.38
N SER A 215 1.37 -4.47 -27.47
CA SER A 215 1.96 -3.33 -28.19
C SER A 215 1.68 -3.39 -29.70
N ALA A 216 1.55 -4.59 -30.29
CA ALA A 216 1.10 -4.75 -31.67
C ALA A 216 -0.35 -4.32 -31.86
N GLN A 217 -1.28 -4.76 -30.99
CA GLN A 217 -2.69 -4.35 -31.02
C GLN A 217 -2.84 -2.84 -30.79
N ARG A 218 -2.14 -2.29 -29.79
CA ARG A 218 -2.13 -0.85 -29.48
C ARG A 218 -1.65 -0.01 -30.65
N ARG A 219 -0.60 -0.45 -31.37
CA ARG A 219 -0.05 0.25 -32.54
C ARG A 219 -1.05 0.30 -33.70
N ASP A 220 -1.78 -0.78 -33.97
CA ASP A 220 -2.83 -0.81 -34.98
C ASP A 220 -4.00 0.12 -34.63
N ILE A 221 -4.47 0.10 -33.38
CA ILE A 221 -5.53 0.99 -32.89
C ILE A 221 -5.10 2.46 -33.00
N VAL A 222 -3.90 2.81 -32.53
CA VAL A 222 -3.38 4.19 -32.61
C VAL A 222 -3.27 4.67 -34.06
N GLY A 223 -2.81 3.81 -34.98
CA GLY A 223 -2.72 4.12 -36.41
C GLY A 223 -4.06 4.32 -37.13
N ARG A 224 -5.16 3.79 -36.58
CA ARG A 224 -6.51 3.97 -37.11
C ARG A 224 -7.25 5.17 -36.51
N GLU A 225 -7.09 5.40 -35.21
CA GLU A 225 -7.89 6.41 -34.48
C GLU A 225 -7.27 7.80 -34.44
N PHE A 226 -5.94 7.92 -34.58
CA PHE A 226 -5.24 9.19 -34.35
C PHE A 226 -4.34 9.62 -35.50
N VAL A 227 -4.53 10.87 -35.93
CA VAL A 227 -3.66 11.57 -36.87
C VAL A 227 -2.39 12.01 -36.15
N ALA A 228 -1.24 11.57 -36.64
CA ALA A 228 0.07 11.99 -36.15
C ALA A 228 0.27 13.51 -36.29
N THR A 229 0.91 14.12 -35.30
CA THR A 229 1.19 15.57 -35.29
C THR A 229 2.68 15.84 -35.22
N ARG A 230 3.09 16.97 -35.79
CA ARG A 230 4.43 17.54 -35.67
C ARG A 230 4.35 18.85 -34.92
N LEU A 231 5.21 18.97 -33.92
CA LEU A 231 5.41 20.17 -33.13
C LEU A 231 6.73 20.84 -33.55
N ASP A 232 6.62 21.94 -34.29
CA ASP A 232 7.77 22.78 -34.63
C ASP A 232 7.75 24.01 -33.72
N VAL A 233 8.85 24.26 -33.01
CA VAL A 233 9.00 25.37 -32.05
C VAL A 233 10.36 26.03 -32.20
N THR A 234 10.35 27.35 -32.06
CA THR A 234 11.52 28.23 -32.05
C THR A 234 11.49 29.13 -30.84
N SER A 235 12.67 29.46 -30.30
CA SER A 235 12.85 30.46 -29.25
C SER A 235 13.81 31.54 -29.75
N TYR A 236 13.58 32.79 -29.35
CA TYR A 236 14.46 33.91 -29.67
C TYR A 236 15.66 33.99 -28.71
N ASP A 237 15.41 33.79 -27.41
CA ASP A 237 16.45 33.55 -26.41
C ASP A 237 16.41 32.10 -25.90
N ARG A 238 17.53 31.66 -25.34
CA ARG A 238 17.74 30.35 -24.69
C ARG A 238 18.33 30.50 -23.30
N ASN A 239 18.84 31.68 -22.94
CA ASN A 239 19.17 32.03 -21.57
C ASN A 239 17.87 32.46 -20.90
N ILE A 240 17.39 31.67 -19.95
CA ILE A 240 16.07 31.86 -19.33
C ILE A 240 16.20 31.87 -17.82
N SER A 241 15.27 32.54 -17.15
CA SER A 241 15.25 32.67 -15.70
C SER A 241 13.82 32.83 -15.20
N PHE A 242 13.60 32.82 -13.89
CA PHE A 242 12.25 33.13 -13.39
C PHE A 242 11.82 34.55 -13.80
N THR A 243 12.72 35.52 -13.87
CA THR A 243 12.42 36.90 -14.27
C THR A 243 12.31 37.08 -15.79
N ASP A 244 13.06 36.28 -16.55
CA ASP A 244 13.17 36.33 -18.02
C ASP A 244 12.66 35.01 -18.63
N PRO A 245 11.34 34.90 -18.90
CA PRO A 245 10.71 33.64 -19.28
C PRO A 245 11.04 33.23 -20.71
N LEU A 246 11.04 31.93 -20.97
CA LEU A 246 11.16 31.37 -22.30
C LEU A 246 9.91 31.68 -23.13
N VAL A 247 10.02 32.58 -24.11
CA VAL A 247 8.97 32.79 -25.12
C VAL A 247 9.23 31.87 -26.31
N LEU A 248 8.24 31.03 -26.61
CA LEU A 248 8.23 30.10 -27.73
C LEU A 248 7.19 30.51 -28.76
N THR A 249 7.62 30.61 -30.00
CA THR A 249 6.74 30.67 -31.18
C THR A 249 6.83 29.35 -31.93
N GLY A 250 5.71 28.86 -32.45
CA GLY A 250 5.70 27.55 -33.11
C GLY A 250 4.49 27.33 -34.00
N SER A 251 4.47 26.15 -34.63
CA SER A 251 3.35 25.65 -35.42
C SER A 251 3.01 24.22 -34.99
N LEU A 252 1.73 23.98 -34.72
CA LEU A 252 1.17 22.67 -34.42
C LEU A 252 0.39 22.17 -35.64
N VAL A 253 0.98 21.22 -36.36
CA VAL A 253 0.43 20.65 -37.61
C VAL A 253 0.32 19.13 -37.52
N THR A 254 -0.44 18.54 -38.42
CA THR A 254 -0.36 17.10 -38.74
C THR A 254 0.93 16.80 -39.50
N ASP A 255 1.35 15.53 -39.58
CA ASP A 255 2.54 15.14 -40.36
C ASP A 255 2.47 15.55 -41.84
N ASN A 256 1.25 15.62 -42.40
CA ASN A 256 0.99 16.08 -43.77
C ASN A 256 1.03 17.62 -43.93
N GLY A 257 1.30 18.37 -42.85
CA GLY A 257 1.39 19.83 -42.84
C GLY A 257 0.05 20.58 -42.69
N THR A 258 -1.09 19.88 -42.64
CA THR A 258 -2.38 20.51 -42.33
C THR A 258 -2.40 20.97 -40.87
N PRO A 259 -2.84 22.22 -40.55
CA PRO A 259 -3.02 22.68 -39.18
C PRO A 259 -3.86 21.73 -38.32
N VAL A 260 -3.55 21.65 -37.02
CA VAL A 260 -4.38 20.93 -36.05
C VAL A 260 -5.64 21.75 -35.77
N GLU A 261 -6.82 21.15 -35.95
CA GLU A 261 -8.11 21.81 -35.76
C GLU A 261 -8.43 22.01 -34.27
N THR A 262 -7.84 23.03 -33.66
CA THR A 262 -8.18 23.51 -32.33
C THR A 262 -7.98 25.01 -32.19
N THR A 263 -8.83 25.67 -31.41
CA THR A 263 -8.63 27.07 -31.00
C THR A 263 -7.72 27.19 -29.77
N ASN A 264 -7.57 26.12 -28.98
CA ASN A 264 -6.75 26.10 -27.77
C ASN A 264 -6.06 24.74 -27.61
N ALA A 265 -4.74 24.74 -27.46
CA ALA A 265 -3.95 23.57 -27.13
C ALA A 265 -3.42 23.65 -25.69
N THR A 266 -3.18 22.49 -25.09
CA THR A 266 -2.40 22.40 -23.85
C THR A 266 -1.01 21.90 -24.21
N PHE A 267 0.02 22.57 -23.69
CA PHE A 267 1.42 22.18 -23.83
C PHE A 267 2.00 21.88 -22.44
N ALA A 268 2.75 20.79 -22.30
CA ALA A 268 3.65 20.61 -21.18
C ALA A 268 5.03 21.16 -21.53
N VAL A 269 5.61 21.98 -20.66
CA VAL A 269 6.99 22.48 -20.77
C VAL A 269 7.69 22.21 -19.45
N GLY A 270 8.64 21.27 -19.46
CA GLY A 270 9.13 20.65 -18.23
C GLY A 270 7.96 20.06 -17.43
N ASP A 271 7.68 20.62 -16.26
CA ASP A 271 6.64 20.18 -15.33
C ASP A 271 5.43 21.14 -15.23
N GLN A 272 5.36 22.16 -16.10
CA GLN A 272 4.22 23.08 -16.17
C GLN A 272 3.30 22.74 -17.35
N ARG A 273 1.99 22.82 -17.15
CA ARG A 273 0.99 22.73 -18.23
C ARG A 273 0.47 24.14 -18.56
N ILE A 274 0.64 24.55 -19.81
CA ILE A 274 0.29 25.89 -20.31
C ILE A 274 -0.81 25.71 -21.35
N ARG A 275 -1.93 26.42 -21.19
CA ARG A 275 -3.00 26.46 -22.19
C ARG A 275 -2.82 27.70 -23.06
N THR A 276 -2.74 27.49 -24.37
CA THR A 276 -2.38 28.51 -25.35
C THR A 276 -3.36 28.51 -26.52
N ALA A 277 -3.71 29.68 -27.03
CA ALA A 277 -4.51 29.84 -28.23
C ALA A 277 -3.71 29.40 -29.47
N VAL A 278 -4.35 28.66 -30.37
CA VAL A 278 -3.76 28.20 -31.64
C VAL A 278 -4.53 28.87 -32.79
N GLY A 279 -3.78 29.45 -33.73
CA GLY A 279 -4.30 30.09 -34.93
C GLY A 279 -4.86 29.10 -35.95
N ALA A 280 -5.65 29.59 -36.90
CA ALA A 280 -6.21 28.77 -37.99
C ALA A 280 -5.14 28.20 -38.95
N ASP A 281 -3.93 28.75 -38.91
CA ASP A 281 -2.71 28.28 -39.58
C ASP A 281 -1.90 27.27 -38.74
N GLY A 282 -2.35 26.95 -37.53
CA GLY A 282 -1.64 26.13 -36.55
C GLY A 282 -0.59 26.90 -35.75
N GLY A 283 -0.42 28.21 -35.98
CA GLY A 283 0.55 29.04 -35.28
C GLY A 283 0.19 29.26 -33.82
N PHE A 284 1.18 29.30 -32.93
CA PHE A 284 0.98 29.63 -31.52
C PHE A 284 2.18 30.36 -30.91
N GLU A 285 1.93 31.08 -29.83
CA GLU A 285 2.96 31.69 -28.97
C GLU A 285 2.66 31.35 -27.51
N LEU A 286 3.66 30.88 -26.76
CA LEU A 286 3.53 30.58 -25.33
C LEU A 286 4.74 31.07 -24.55
N ALA A 287 4.53 31.42 -23.28
CA ALA A 287 5.59 31.84 -22.36
C ALA A 287 5.71 30.85 -21.20
N TYR A 288 6.89 30.26 -21.02
CA TYR A 288 7.23 29.36 -19.92
C TYR A 288 8.15 30.06 -18.91
N ARG A 289 7.74 30.09 -17.65
CA ARG A 289 8.52 30.70 -16.56
C ARG A 289 9.14 29.60 -15.68
N PRO A 290 10.45 29.33 -15.78
CA PRO A 290 11.08 28.24 -15.04
C PRO A 290 11.02 28.48 -13.52
N THR A 291 10.43 27.53 -12.79
CA THR A 291 10.32 27.57 -11.32
C THR A 291 11.03 26.37 -10.67
N ARG A 292 10.59 25.16 -11.03
CA ARG A 292 10.97 23.88 -10.40
C ARG A 292 11.87 22.98 -11.23
N VAL A 293 12.08 23.31 -12.51
CA VAL A 293 13.12 22.66 -13.33
C VAL A 293 14.48 22.87 -12.66
N ALA A 294 15.37 21.89 -12.78
CA ALA A 294 16.71 21.97 -12.23
C ALA A 294 17.49 23.12 -12.89
N ALA A 295 18.25 23.90 -12.12
CA ALA A 295 18.98 25.05 -12.63
C ALA A 295 20.12 24.67 -13.59
N ASN A 296 20.57 23.41 -13.57
CA ASN A 296 21.56 22.85 -14.50
C ASN A 296 20.93 22.16 -15.72
N ALA A 297 19.61 22.22 -15.91
CA ALA A 297 18.97 21.65 -17.09
C ALA A 297 19.40 22.41 -18.36
N SER A 298 20.01 21.70 -19.30
CA SER A 298 20.46 22.23 -20.59
C SER A 298 19.43 22.09 -21.71
N GLU A 299 18.28 21.47 -21.44
CA GLU A 299 17.24 21.17 -22.42
C GLU A 299 15.86 21.17 -21.77
N LEU A 300 14.84 21.62 -22.51
CA LEU A 300 13.43 21.54 -22.13
C LEU A 300 12.65 20.84 -23.24
N THR A 301 11.92 19.78 -22.88
CA THR A 301 10.92 19.17 -23.76
C THR A 301 9.62 19.96 -23.69
N VAL A 302 9.17 20.41 -24.85
CA VAL A 302 7.83 20.97 -25.09
C VAL A 302 6.97 19.87 -25.70
N ARG A 303 5.84 19.54 -25.09
CA ARG A 303 4.96 18.43 -25.52
C ARG A 303 3.53 18.93 -25.70
N TYR A 304 2.97 18.75 -26.89
CA TYR A 304 1.55 18.94 -27.14
C TYR A 304 0.73 17.84 -26.44
N LEU A 305 -0.26 18.26 -25.64
CA LEU A 305 -1.20 17.41 -24.92
C LEU A 305 -2.61 17.57 -25.52
N PRO A 306 -3.01 16.70 -26.47
CA PRO A 306 -4.39 16.62 -26.95
C PRO A 306 -5.35 16.17 -25.83
N SER A 307 -6.61 16.58 -25.91
CA SER A 307 -7.68 16.06 -25.04
C SER A 307 -7.99 14.58 -25.35
N ASN A 308 -8.66 13.89 -24.42
CA ASN A 308 -8.88 12.44 -24.57
C ASN A 308 -9.68 12.09 -25.84
N ALA A 309 -10.77 12.79 -26.11
CA ALA A 309 -11.59 12.63 -27.33
C ALA A 309 -10.98 13.21 -28.63
N SER A 310 -9.81 13.85 -28.56
CA SER A 310 -9.16 14.46 -29.74
C SER A 310 -8.66 13.39 -30.73
N ALA A 311 -8.81 13.67 -32.02
CA ALA A 311 -8.29 12.83 -33.11
C ALA A 311 -6.76 12.94 -33.32
N TYR A 312 -6.06 13.78 -32.55
CA TYR A 312 -4.64 14.08 -32.78
C TYR A 312 -3.72 13.35 -31.80
N GLN A 313 -2.57 12.87 -32.27
CA GLN A 313 -1.53 12.28 -31.41
C GLN A 313 -0.78 13.36 -30.62
N ARG A 314 -0.18 12.95 -29.49
CA ARG A 314 0.83 13.76 -28.79
C ARG A 314 2.03 13.95 -29.72
N SER A 315 2.69 15.10 -29.61
CA SER A 315 3.96 15.37 -30.27
C SER A 315 4.83 16.22 -29.37
N GLU A 316 6.14 16.12 -29.53
CA GLU A 316 7.07 16.84 -28.67
C GLU A 316 8.31 17.32 -29.41
N ARG A 317 8.97 18.31 -28.80
CA ARG A 317 10.20 18.89 -29.29
C ARG A 317 11.07 19.34 -28.12
N ALA A 318 12.27 18.79 -28.06
CA ALA A 318 13.35 19.27 -27.22
C ALA A 318 13.90 20.62 -27.74
N ILE A 319 14.16 21.55 -26.82
CA ILE A 319 14.79 22.85 -27.07
C ILE A 319 15.97 23.02 -26.10
N PRO A 320 17.20 23.27 -26.58
CA PRO A 320 18.33 23.54 -25.71
C PRO A 320 18.17 24.90 -25.01
N VAL A 321 18.44 24.95 -23.71
CA VAL A 321 18.34 26.14 -22.86
C VAL A 321 19.54 26.27 -21.91
N SER A 322 19.66 27.44 -21.30
CA SER A 322 20.60 27.76 -20.23
C SER A 322 19.81 28.47 -19.13
N ILE A 323 19.71 27.87 -17.95
CA ILE A 323 18.82 28.38 -16.90
C ILE A 323 19.63 29.18 -15.87
N THR A 324 19.40 30.49 -15.83
CA THR A 324 19.94 31.36 -14.78
C THR A 324 19.06 31.28 -13.54
N GLN A 325 19.60 30.75 -12.45
CA GLN A 325 18.90 30.66 -11.17
C GLN A 325 18.66 32.05 -10.57
N VAL A 326 17.44 32.30 -10.08
CA VAL A 326 17.06 33.56 -9.41
C VAL A 326 16.67 33.29 -7.96
N ALA A 327 17.06 34.19 -7.05
CA ALA A 327 16.68 34.15 -5.65
C ALA A 327 15.23 34.64 -5.44
N ALA A 328 14.47 33.93 -4.62
CA ALA A 328 13.15 34.35 -4.14
C ALA A 328 13.22 34.73 -2.66
N THR A 329 12.47 35.77 -2.31
CA THR A 329 12.24 36.19 -0.93
C THR A 329 11.07 35.38 -0.35
N THR A 330 11.29 34.79 0.82
CA THR A 330 10.25 34.17 1.65
C THR A 330 9.90 35.10 2.80
N THR A 331 8.62 35.41 2.99
CA THR A 331 8.12 36.05 4.21
C THR A 331 7.22 35.09 4.97
N LEU A 332 7.34 35.07 6.30
CA LEU A 332 6.52 34.25 7.20
C LEU A 332 5.58 35.14 8.01
N ALA A 333 4.34 34.69 8.16
CA ALA A 333 3.27 35.35 8.89
C ALA A 333 2.43 34.32 9.66
N ASP A 334 1.61 34.81 10.60
CA ASP A 334 0.63 34.04 11.38
C ASP A 334 1.21 32.85 12.17
N ALA A 335 2.52 32.88 12.49
CA ALA A 335 3.16 31.89 13.36
C ALA A 335 2.67 32.02 14.82
N PRO A 336 2.65 30.91 15.61
CA PRO A 336 2.23 30.97 17.00
C PRO A 336 3.15 31.87 17.84
N THR A 337 2.55 32.66 18.72
CA THR A 337 3.26 33.57 19.65
C THR A 337 2.93 33.30 21.11
N GLY A 338 1.89 32.50 21.38
CA GLY A 338 1.67 31.87 22.69
C GLY A 338 2.51 30.59 22.80
N ALA A 339 2.78 30.16 24.02
CA ALA A 339 3.51 28.92 24.27
C ALA A 339 2.69 27.71 23.81
N SER A 340 3.34 26.76 23.15
CA SER A 340 2.74 25.50 22.68
C SER A 340 3.37 24.30 23.37
N GLY A 341 2.55 23.29 23.67
CA GLY A 341 2.96 22.02 24.25
C GLY A 341 3.30 20.95 23.20
N TYR A 342 3.17 19.66 23.54
CA TYR A 342 3.25 18.55 22.58
C TYR A 342 1.89 18.34 21.92
N ALA A 343 1.86 17.77 20.70
CA ALA A 343 0.66 17.59 19.86
C ALA A 343 -0.11 18.89 19.49
N ASP A 344 0.19 20.02 20.13
CA ASP A 344 -0.40 21.33 19.91
C ASP A 344 -0.29 21.78 18.44
N PRO A 345 -1.34 22.40 17.85
CA PRO A 345 -1.36 22.76 16.44
C PRO A 345 -0.43 23.95 16.14
N VAL A 346 0.61 23.71 15.34
CA VAL A 346 1.51 24.74 14.80
C VAL A 346 1.15 25.02 13.34
N SER A 347 1.00 26.30 12.99
CA SER A 347 0.75 26.73 11.61
C SER A 347 1.53 27.99 11.27
N VAL A 348 1.98 28.12 10.02
CA VAL A 348 2.64 29.31 9.51
C VAL A 348 2.24 29.56 8.05
N ARG A 349 1.97 30.82 7.70
CA ARG A 349 1.79 31.24 6.31
C ARG A 349 3.11 31.72 5.74
N ALA A 350 3.59 31.05 4.69
CA ALA A 350 4.70 31.49 3.88
C ALA A 350 4.21 32.21 2.62
N THR A 351 4.89 33.28 2.22
CA THR A 351 4.68 33.96 0.92
C THR A 351 6.02 34.04 0.19
N VAL A 352 6.07 33.51 -1.04
CA VAL A 352 7.30 33.40 -1.84
C VAL A 352 7.17 34.23 -3.12
N SER A 353 8.10 35.15 -3.34
CA SER A 353 8.11 36.03 -4.51
C SER A 353 9.52 36.33 -5.02
N VAL A 354 9.64 36.65 -6.31
CA VAL A 354 10.86 37.18 -6.94
C VAL A 354 10.51 38.54 -7.51
N ASN A 355 11.12 39.62 -7.03
CA ASN A 355 10.81 40.99 -7.44
C ASN A 355 9.29 41.26 -7.45
N GLU A 356 8.63 40.98 -6.33
CA GLU A 356 7.16 41.08 -6.12
C GLU A 356 6.29 40.14 -6.99
N THR A 357 6.87 39.44 -7.97
CA THR A 357 6.17 38.44 -8.78
C THR A 357 6.03 37.14 -7.97
N PRO A 358 4.81 36.64 -7.72
CA PRO A 358 4.62 35.43 -6.92
C PRO A 358 5.20 34.17 -7.56
N VAL A 359 5.79 33.30 -6.76
CA VAL A 359 6.30 32.00 -7.22
C VAL A 359 5.23 30.94 -6.98
N THR A 360 4.52 30.54 -8.03
CA THR A 360 3.43 29.56 -7.99
C THR A 360 3.92 28.11 -8.00
N ASP A 361 3.15 27.21 -7.36
CA ASP A 361 3.29 25.75 -7.38
C ASP A 361 4.67 25.23 -6.87
N TYR A 362 5.35 26.02 -6.04
CA TYR A 362 6.66 25.70 -5.47
C TYR A 362 6.48 24.90 -4.16
N ARG A 363 7.18 23.75 -4.02
CA ARG A 363 7.05 22.91 -2.82
C ARG A 363 7.97 23.41 -1.70
N LEU A 364 7.38 23.77 -0.58
CA LEU A 364 8.04 24.15 0.67
C LEU A 364 7.94 23.01 1.69
N SER A 365 8.87 22.99 2.64
CA SER A 365 8.83 22.18 3.85
C SER A 365 8.92 23.06 5.10
N ALA A 366 8.21 22.68 6.16
CA ALA A 366 8.31 23.25 7.50
C ALA A 366 9.02 22.24 8.42
N VAL A 367 9.98 22.73 9.21
CA VAL A 367 10.79 21.96 10.13
C VAL A 367 10.85 22.71 11.47
N LEU A 368 10.38 22.09 12.55
CA LEU A 368 10.38 22.68 13.91
C LEU A 368 11.42 21.96 14.76
N GLY A 369 12.37 22.69 15.34
CA GLY A 369 13.41 22.10 16.20
C GLY A 369 14.41 21.16 15.49
N GLY A 370 14.30 20.99 14.16
CA GLY A 370 15.02 20.00 13.37
C GLY A 370 14.14 18.86 12.85
N VAL A 371 12.91 18.74 13.34
CA VAL A 371 11.94 17.69 12.98
C VAL A 371 11.01 18.18 11.86
N PRO A 372 10.78 17.41 10.77
CA PRO A 372 9.81 17.76 9.75
C PRO A 372 8.38 17.81 10.32
N VAL A 373 7.65 18.89 10.02
CA VAL A 373 6.25 19.07 10.46
C VAL A 373 5.27 18.93 9.29
N SER A 374 5.57 19.51 8.14
CA SER A 374 4.71 19.41 6.95
C SER A 374 5.41 19.81 5.65
N THR A 375 4.80 19.48 4.52
CA THR A 375 5.16 20.05 3.22
C THR A 375 3.92 20.57 2.50
N ALA A 376 4.05 21.69 1.79
CA ALA A 376 2.94 22.32 1.07
C ALA A 376 3.45 22.92 -0.25
N ARG A 377 2.53 23.35 -1.12
CA ARG A 377 2.83 24.07 -2.37
C ARG A 377 2.33 25.50 -2.29
N THR A 378 3.01 26.43 -2.95
CA THR A 378 2.52 27.79 -3.10
C THR A 378 1.37 27.88 -4.11
N ASP A 379 0.37 28.69 -3.82
CA ASP A 379 -0.79 28.96 -4.68
C ASP A 379 -0.45 29.92 -5.83
N GLY A 380 -1.46 30.28 -6.63
CA GLY A 380 -1.32 31.26 -7.73
C GLY A 380 -0.98 32.69 -7.29
N ARG A 381 -0.93 32.96 -5.98
CA ARG A 381 -0.49 34.22 -5.36
C ARG A 381 0.82 34.04 -4.58
N GLY A 382 1.49 32.90 -4.70
CA GLY A 382 2.76 32.61 -4.00
C GLY A 382 2.62 32.29 -2.51
N HIS A 383 1.40 32.12 -1.99
CA HIS A 383 1.14 31.82 -0.58
C HIS A 383 1.08 30.32 -0.34
N SER A 384 1.55 29.86 0.80
CA SER A 384 1.39 28.49 1.28
C SER A 384 1.14 28.50 2.78
N THR A 385 0.21 27.69 3.26
CA THR A 385 0.02 27.45 4.69
C THR A 385 0.65 26.10 5.01
N LEU A 386 1.59 26.08 5.96
CA LEU A 386 2.21 24.87 6.48
C LEU A 386 1.68 24.66 7.89
N SER A 387 1.01 23.54 8.12
CA SER A 387 0.39 23.19 9.40
C SER A 387 0.76 21.77 9.82
N GLY A 388 0.85 21.53 11.11
CA GLY A 388 1.03 20.21 11.72
C GLY A 388 0.96 20.35 13.25
N THR A 389 1.55 19.41 13.97
CA THR A 389 1.61 19.41 15.44
C THR A 389 3.04 19.67 15.93
N VAL A 390 3.19 20.05 17.20
CA VAL A 390 4.51 20.10 17.84
C VAL A 390 4.98 18.67 18.16
N PRO A 391 6.12 18.21 17.62
CA PRO A 391 6.65 16.87 17.88
C PRO A 391 7.32 16.81 19.26
N ALA A 392 7.32 15.63 19.89
CA ALA A 392 7.89 15.42 21.22
C ALA A 392 9.37 15.86 21.34
N THR A 393 10.14 15.77 20.25
CA THR A 393 11.56 16.15 20.22
C THR A 393 11.80 17.64 19.89
N ALA A 394 10.75 18.47 19.87
CA ALA A 394 10.91 19.92 19.80
C ALA A 394 11.57 20.45 21.09
N PRO A 395 12.61 21.30 21.01
CA PRO A 395 13.30 21.79 22.19
C PRO A 395 12.44 22.80 22.97
N VAL A 396 12.31 22.59 24.28
CA VAL A 396 11.65 23.52 25.21
C VAL A 396 12.32 24.90 25.19
N GLY A 397 11.50 25.96 25.24
CA GLY A 397 11.93 27.35 25.06
C GLY A 397 11.68 27.85 23.63
N ASP A 398 12.52 28.76 23.15
CA ASP A 398 12.39 29.35 21.80
C ASP A 398 12.83 28.37 20.70
N ALA A 399 11.94 27.45 20.30
CA ALA A 399 12.20 26.53 19.20
C ALA A 399 12.15 27.26 17.85
N THR A 400 13.04 26.90 16.93
CA THR A 400 13.04 27.50 15.58
C THR A 400 12.14 26.70 14.64
N LEU A 401 11.10 27.34 14.13
CA LEU A 401 10.32 26.88 12.98
C LEU A 401 10.94 27.45 11.71
N ARG A 402 11.53 26.58 10.89
CA ARG A 402 12.20 26.91 9.63
C ARG A 402 11.33 26.45 8.45
N VAL A 403 11.04 27.37 7.54
CA VAL A 403 10.36 27.09 6.27
C VAL A 403 11.34 27.28 5.12
N GLY A 404 11.49 26.29 4.26
CA GLY A 404 12.45 26.31 3.15
C GLY A 404 12.00 25.51 1.93
N PRO A 405 12.85 25.43 0.89
CA PRO A 405 12.57 24.59 -0.27
C PRO A 405 12.60 23.11 0.14
N ALA A 406 11.62 22.32 -0.32
CA ALA A 406 11.65 20.87 -0.10
C ALA A 406 12.73 20.16 -0.95
N ARG A 407 13.25 20.83 -1.99
CA ARG A 407 14.38 20.36 -2.83
C ARG A 407 15.16 21.55 -3.39
N ASP A 408 16.48 21.52 -3.24
CA ASP A 408 17.39 22.56 -3.74
C ASP A 408 17.67 22.48 -5.25
N GLY A 409 18.52 23.37 -5.76
CA GLY A 409 19.03 23.31 -7.15
C GLY A 409 17.99 23.61 -8.23
N ARG A 410 16.90 24.31 -7.90
CA ARG A 410 15.83 24.68 -8.85
C ARG A 410 16.06 26.05 -9.47
N ALA A 411 15.39 26.33 -10.59
CA ALA A 411 15.47 27.61 -11.31
C ALA A 411 15.12 28.82 -10.42
N VAL A 412 14.20 28.64 -9.47
CA VAL A 412 14.04 29.55 -8.32
C VAL A 412 14.75 28.94 -7.10
N ARG A 413 15.70 29.68 -6.54
CA ARG A 413 16.28 29.41 -5.21
C ARG A 413 15.45 30.12 -4.16
N VAL A 414 14.76 29.34 -3.32
CA VAL A 414 14.10 29.88 -2.13
C VAL A 414 15.09 29.82 -0.98
N GLU A 415 15.39 30.97 -0.39
CA GLU A 415 16.17 31.02 0.84
C GLU A 415 15.27 30.68 2.06
N PRO A 416 15.70 29.75 2.95
CA PRO A 416 14.92 29.38 4.12
C PRO A 416 14.70 30.57 5.07
N ALA A 417 13.45 30.78 5.46
CA ALA A 417 13.06 31.73 6.49
C ALA A 417 12.77 31.00 7.81
N SER A 418 12.96 31.69 8.94
CA SER A 418 12.72 31.13 10.26
C SER A 418 11.95 32.09 11.16
N VAL A 419 11.14 31.53 12.07
CA VAL A 419 10.47 32.22 13.18
C VAL A 419 10.69 31.43 14.47
N SER A 420 10.64 32.11 15.62
CA SER A 420 10.61 31.43 16.93
C SER A 420 9.19 31.01 17.25
N VAL A 421 9.02 29.80 17.76
CA VAL A 421 7.80 29.28 18.36
C VAL A 421 8.14 28.90 19.80
N PRO A 422 7.55 29.54 20.82
CA PRO A 422 7.84 29.20 22.20
C PRO A 422 7.19 27.85 22.56
N ILE A 423 8.00 26.89 22.97
CA ILE A 423 7.59 25.53 23.37
C ILE A 423 7.69 25.39 24.88
N THR A 424 6.66 24.82 25.50
CA THR A 424 6.62 24.46 26.92
C THR A 424 6.77 22.96 27.09
N SER A 425 7.26 22.54 28.27
CA SER A 425 7.22 21.13 28.66
C SER A 425 5.84 20.77 29.17
N GLU A 426 5.34 19.59 28.81
CA GLU A 426 4.07 19.05 29.31
C GLU A 426 4.28 17.90 30.29
N ALA A 427 3.48 17.88 31.36
CA ALA A 427 3.48 16.77 32.31
C ALA A 427 2.89 15.52 31.66
N THR A 428 3.55 14.37 31.79
CA THR A 428 3.03 13.08 31.29
C THR A 428 2.48 12.20 32.41
N THR A 429 1.63 11.25 32.02
CA THR A 429 1.16 10.14 32.83
C THR A 429 1.50 8.83 32.15
N LEU A 430 2.18 7.94 32.88
CA LEU A 430 2.52 6.59 32.43
C LEU A 430 1.70 5.60 33.24
N ASP A 431 1.12 4.62 32.56
CA ASP A 431 0.29 3.57 33.14
C ASP A 431 0.94 2.21 32.89
N VAL A 432 0.95 1.28 33.86
CA VAL A 432 1.56 -0.06 33.67
C VAL A 432 0.74 -1.20 34.30
N ARG A 433 0.52 -2.25 33.51
CA ARG A 433 -0.16 -3.50 33.86
C ARG A 433 0.78 -4.66 33.56
N ALA A 434 0.86 -5.65 34.47
CA ALA A 434 1.74 -6.81 34.31
C ALA A 434 1.05 -8.11 34.71
N GLY A 435 1.16 -9.13 33.86
CA GLY A 435 0.44 -10.39 33.98
C GLY A 435 1.35 -11.58 33.73
N ALA A 436 1.28 -12.59 34.60
CA ALA A 436 2.11 -13.79 34.48
C ALA A 436 1.64 -14.67 33.32
N SER A 437 2.51 -14.89 32.34
CA SER A 437 2.26 -15.82 31.23
C SER A 437 2.98 -17.16 31.48
N ALA A 438 2.86 -18.09 30.54
CA ALA A 438 3.56 -19.37 30.59
C ALA A 438 5.10 -19.18 30.56
N ASN A 439 5.83 -20.24 30.93
CA ASN A 439 7.29 -20.34 30.74
C ASN A 439 8.14 -19.20 31.34
N ARG A 440 7.79 -18.73 32.55
CA ARG A 440 8.49 -17.63 33.27
C ARG A 440 8.50 -16.28 32.54
N THR A 441 7.57 -16.04 31.62
CA THR A 441 7.40 -14.73 30.96
C THR A 441 6.33 -13.89 31.66
N VAL A 442 6.43 -12.57 31.51
CA VAL A 442 5.43 -11.60 31.97
C VAL A 442 5.05 -10.71 30.80
N VAL A 443 3.76 -10.64 30.48
CA VAL A 443 3.25 -9.65 29.54
C VAL A 443 3.12 -8.33 30.29
N VAL A 444 3.78 -7.29 29.78
CA VAL A 444 3.72 -5.92 30.29
C VAL A 444 3.03 -5.07 29.24
N ALA A 445 2.02 -4.32 29.65
CA ALA A 445 1.28 -3.41 28.77
C ALA A 445 0.97 -2.11 29.52
N GLY A 446 0.84 -1.01 28.78
CA GLY A 446 0.62 0.31 29.35
C GLY A 446 0.34 1.35 28.28
N ALA A 447 0.21 2.60 28.72
CA ALA A 447 0.09 3.76 27.86
C ALA A 447 0.88 4.93 28.45
N LEU A 448 1.45 5.76 27.58
CA LEU A 448 2.02 7.06 27.91
C LEU A 448 1.16 8.14 27.25
N GLU A 449 0.66 9.04 28.09
CA GLU A 449 -0.21 10.14 27.69
C GLU A 449 0.33 11.45 28.30
N THR A 450 -0.03 12.59 27.72
CA THR A 450 0.05 13.87 28.44
C THR A 450 -0.95 13.85 29.62
N ARG A 451 -0.84 14.84 30.51
CA ARG A 451 -1.84 15.06 31.56
C ARG A 451 -3.20 15.51 31.03
N GLU A 452 -3.27 16.04 29.82
CA GLU A 452 -4.52 16.51 29.18
C GLU A 452 -5.22 15.41 28.37
N GLY A 453 -4.51 14.31 28.07
CA GLY A 453 -5.05 13.07 27.50
C GLY A 453 -4.59 12.79 26.07
N GLU A 454 -3.61 13.54 25.55
CA GLU A 454 -3.01 13.27 24.24
C GLU A 454 -2.07 12.06 24.31
N ALA A 455 -2.26 11.14 23.37
CA ALA A 455 -1.37 10.00 23.14
C ALA A 455 0.06 10.45 22.82
N VAL A 456 1.05 9.89 23.51
CA VAL A 456 2.47 10.19 23.29
C VAL A 456 3.11 9.13 22.41
N GLU A 457 3.32 9.44 21.12
CA GLU A 457 3.79 8.48 20.11
C GLU A 457 5.31 8.37 19.99
N ASP A 458 5.78 7.20 19.53
CA ASP A 458 7.20 6.89 19.23
C ASP A 458 8.19 7.16 20.37
N GLN A 459 7.75 7.12 21.63
CA GLN A 459 8.59 7.38 22.80
C GLN A 459 9.08 6.09 23.48
N PRO A 460 10.36 6.00 23.88
CA PRO A 460 10.92 4.82 24.53
C PRO A 460 10.50 4.73 25.99
N VAL A 461 9.89 3.60 26.36
CA VAL A 461 9.53 3.24 27.74
C VAL A 461 10.43 2.11 28.22
N ALA A 462 11.27 2.40 29.23
CA ALA A 462 12.18 1.43 29.83
C ALA A 462 11.42 0.53 30.82
N ILE A 463 11.52 -0.79 30.64
CA ILE A 463 10.85 -1.79 31.48
C ILE A 463 11.88 -2.47 32.38
N SER A 464 11.60 -2.46 33.69
CA SER A 464 12.41 -3.11 34.71
C SER A 464 11.59 -4.08 35.56
N VAL A 465 12.20 -5.21 35.94
CA VAL A 465 11.61 -6.25 36.78
C VAL A 465 12.44 -6.40 38.04
N ALA A 466 11.80 -6.26 39.21
CA ALA A 466 12.46 -6.26 40.52
C ALA A 466 13.69 -5.32 40.57
N GLY A 467 13.56 -4.12 39.97
CA GLY A 467 14.62 -3.11 39.90
C GLY A 467 15.77 -3.40 38.93
N HIS A 468 15.71 -4.48 38.15
CA HIS A 468 16.68 -4.78 37.09
C HIS A 468 16.09 -4.37 35.73
N PRO A 469 16.78 -3.56 34.92
CA PRO A 469 16.34 -3.26 33.56
C PRO A 469 16.32 -4.54 32.72
N VAL A 470 15.29 -4.70 31.90
CA VAL A 470 15.11 -5.87 31.03
C VAL A 470 15.02 -5.47 29.57
N GLU A 471 14.22 -4.44 29.26
CA GLU A 471 13.87 -4.09 27.89
C GLU A 471 13.52 -2.60 27.76
N THR A 472 13.43 -2.10 26.54
CA THR A 472 12.85 -0.79 26.21
C THR A 472 11.94 -0.98 25.01
N VAL A 473 10.71 -0.47 25.12
CA VAL A 473 9.66 -0.61 24.11
C VAL A 473 9.15 0.78 23.72
N SER A 474 8.97 1.04 22.43
CA SER A 474 8.39 2.30 21.97
C SER A 474 6.87 2.29 22.10
N THR A 475 6.28 3.44 22.38
CA THR A 475 4.84 3.67 22.23
C THR A 475 4.45 3.76 20.76
N ASN A 476 3.24 3.34 20.43
CA ASN A 476 2.65 3.53 19.11
C ASN A 476 1.88 4.87 19.03
N SER A 477 1.22 5.15 17.90
CA SER A 477 0.43 6.37 17.65
C SER A 477 -0.74 6.60 18.63
N SER A 478 -1.14 5.60 19.41
CA SER A 478 -2.13 5.72 20.49
C SER A 478 -1.51 5.89 21.88
N GLY A 479 -0.19 6.05 21.98
CA GLY A 479 0.55 6.11 23.24
C GLY A 479 0.68 4.77 23.96
N ALA A 480 0.00 3.73 23.47
CA ALA A 480 0.04 2.38 24.03
C ALA A 480 1.36 1.67 23.73
N TYR A 481 1.77 0.77 24.64
CA TYR A 481 2.91 -0.12 24.46
C TYR A 481 2.60 -1.51 25.06
N ARG A 482 3.19 -2.56 24.47
CA ARG A 482 3.07 -3.95 24.96
C ARG A 482 4.31 -4.75 24.63
N THR A 483 4.87 -5.46 25.60
CA THR A 483 5.99 -6.40 25.41
C THR A 483 5.87 -7.63 26.33
N THR A 484 6.67 -8.68 26.07
CA THR A 484 6.74 -9.92 26.84
C THR A 484 8.15 -10.11 27.39
N VAL A 485 8.36 -9.78 28.66
CA VAL A 485 9.67 -9.86 29.31
C VAL A 485 9.91 -11.24 29.95
N SER A 486 11.12 -11.76 29.81
CA SER A 486 11.56 -12.96 30.53
C SER A 486 11.97 -12.63 31.97
N LEU A 487 11.46 -13.38 32.95
CA LEU A 487 11.84 -13.17 34.35
C LEU A 487 13.28 -13.65 34.62
N PRO A 488 14.15 -12.82 35.23
CA PRO A 488 15.49 -13.24 35.65
C PRO A 488 15.45 -14.52 36.49
N ALA A 489 16.49 -15.36 36.39
CA ALA A 489 16.56 -16.67 37.04
C ALA A 489 16.19 -16.65 38.54
N ASN A 490 16.53 -15.54 39.21
CA ASN A 490 16.39 -15.31 40.65
C ASN A 490 14.99 -14.81 41.07
N VAL A 491 14.14 -14.40 40.11
CA VAL A 491 12.85 -13.74 40.34
C VAL A 491 11.70 -14.69 40.01
N THR A 492 10.68 -14.73 40.88
CA THR A 492 9.46 -15.52 40.66
C THR A 492 8.28 -14.62 40.35
N ALA A 493 7.42 -15.03 39.41
CA ALA A 493 6.24 -14.28 39.00
C ALA A 493 5.25 -13.98 40.14
N ALA A 494 5.30 -14.75 41.23
CA ALA A 494 4.28 -14.74 42.28
C ALA A 494 4.17 -13.41 43.05
N ASN A 495 5.21 -12.58 43.08
CA ASN A 495 5.21 -11.22 43.66
C ASN A 495 6.23 -10.30 42.95
N ALA A 496 6.52 -10.51 41.66
CA ALA A 496 7.47 -9.66 40.95
C ALA A 496 6.89 -8.24 40.80
N THR A 497 7.70 -7.23 41.13
CA THR A 497 7.38 -5.82 40.86
C THR A 497 7.88 -5.47 39.47
N VAL A 498 7.00 -4.97 38.61
CA VAL A 498 7.33 -4.41 37.29
C VAL A 498 7.21 -2.90 37.37
N SER A 499 8.25 -2.19 36.93
CA SER A 499 8.23 -0.74 36.79
C SER A 499 8.50 -0.36 35.34
N ALA A 500 7.70 0.57 34.84
CA ALA A 500 7.92 1.24 33.57
C ALA A 500 8.38 2.68 33.85
N ALA A 501 9.30 3.19 33.04
CA ALA A 501 9.78 4.57 33.13
C ALA A 501 9.95 5.16 31.72
N PHE A 502 9.32 6.30 31.49
CA PHE A 502 9.58 7.18 30.36
C PHE A 502 10.54 8.27 30.84
N ASP A 503 11.67 8.44 30.15
CA ASP A 503 12.56 9.59 30.38
C ASP A 503 12.36 10.65 29.32
N GLY A 504 11.76 11.78 29.71
CA GLY A 504 11.52 12.93 28.83
C GLY A 504 12.76 13.78 28.56
N THR A 505 13.96 13.40 29.02
CA THR A 505 15.16 14.21 28.73
C THR A 505 15.42 14.30 27.21
N GLY A 506 15.53 15.54 26.72
CA GLY A 506 15.65 15.82 25.28
C GLY A 506 14.32 15.97 24.53
N THR A 507 13.19 15.86 25.23
CA THR A 507 11.84 16.10 24.69
C THR A 507 11.21 17.37 25.29
N ASN A 508 10.02 17.77 24.82
CA ASN A 508 9.13 18.71 25.50
C ASN A 508 8.10 18.02 26.41
N LEU A 509 8.41 16.82 26.89
CA LEU A 509 7.60 16.04 27.82
C LEU A 509 8.36 15.86 29.14
N GLU A 510 7.66 15.94 30.27
CA GLU A 510 8.23 15.59 31.57
C GLU A 510 8.34 14.06 31.72
N SER A 511 9.39 13.57 32.38
CA SER A 511 9.59 12.13 32.64
C SER A 511 8.51 11.57 33.58
N ALA A 512 8.00 10.37 33.29
CA ALA A 512 7.00 9.67 34.10
C ALA A 512 7.44 8.25 34.47
N SER A 513 6.92 7.73 35.58
CA SER A 513 7.18 6.35 36.02
C SER A 513 5.97 5.72 36.68
N ALA A 514 5.79 4.43 36.42
CA ALA A 514 4.67 3.64 36.91
C ALA A 514 5.19 2.32 37.48
N THR A 515 4.48 1.73 38.45
CA THR A 515 4.90 0.48 39.09
C THR A 515 3.69 -0.37 39.46
N THR A 516 3.76 -1.66 39.16
CA THR A 516 2.70 -2.64 39.41
C THR A 516 3.27 -3.98 39.86
N THR A 517 2.44 -4.83 40.45
CA THR A 517 2.80 -6.20 40.82
C THR A 517 2.20 -7.18 39.81
N VAL A 518 2.99 -8.17 39.38
CA VAL A 518 2.51 -9.21 38.45
C VAL A 518 1.29 -9.92 39.02
N ARG A 519 0.15 -9.80 38.33
CA ARG A 519 -1.09 -10.54 38.65
C ARG A 519 -1.00 -11.96 38.09
N ARG A 520 -1.56 -12.93 38.82
CA ARG A 520 -1.88 -14.27 38.29
C ARG A 520 -3.38 -14.34 38.01
N PRO A 521 -3.82 -15.11 36.99
CA PRO A 521 -5.23 -15.42 36.81
C PRO A 521 -5.80 -16.06 38.08
N GLY A 522 -6.97 -15.58 38.50
CA GLY A 522 -7.61 -16.01 39.74
C GLY A 522 -8.12 -17.45 39.63
N ASN A 523 -7.85 -18.27 40.63
CA ASN A 523 -8.17 -19.70 40.63
C ASN A 523 -9.66 -19.96 40.98
N GLY A 524 -10.58 -19.39 40.20
CA GLY A 524 -12.00 -19.70 40.22
C GLY A 524 -12.26 -21.04 39.51
N GLY A 525 -12.92 -21.98 40.16
CA GLY A 525 -13.00 -23.37 39.69
C GLY A 525 -13.87 -23.57 38.45
N GLY A 526 -13.25 -23.72 37.29
CA GLY A 526 -13.82 -24.17 36.02
C GLY A 526 -12.72 -24.76 35.14
N SER A 527 -13.01 -25.82 34.40
CA SER A 527 -12.06 -26.69 33.67
C SER A 527 -10.93 -25.98 32.91
N ALA A 528 -9.72 -26.54 32.98
CA ALA A 528 -8.51 -25.92 32.43
C ALA A 528 -8.40 -26.00 30.89
N ARG A 529 -8.21 -24.84 30.26
CA ARG A 529 -7.45 -24.60 29.01
C ARG A 529 -7.02 -23.11 28.96
N GLY A 530 -5.98 -22.79 28.19
CA GLY A 530 -5.13 -21.59 28.30
C GLY A 530 -5.83 -20.23 28.51
N GLY A 531 -5.85 -19.75 29.76
CA GLY A 531 -6.36 -18.41 30.09
C GLY A 531 -5.32 -17.31 29.95
N LEU A 532 -5.67 -16.22 29.24
CA LEU A 532 -4.89 -14.98 29.19
C LEU A 532 -4.76 -14.34 30.59
N PRO A 533 -3.65 -13.63 30.89
CA PRO A 533 -3.37 -13.15 32.25
C PRO A 533 -4.15 -11.89 32.68
N PHE A 534 -5.03 -11.36 31.83
CA PHE A 534 -5.87 -10.19 32.10
C PHE A 534 -7.32 -10.49 31.67
N GLY A 535 -8.31 -10.00 32.42
CA GLY A 535 -9.73 -10.14 32.06
C GLY A 535 -10.19 -9.04 31.11
N LEU A 536 -11.22 -9.32 30.31
CA LEU A 536 -11.76 -8.40 29.29
C LEU A 536 -12.17 -7.01 29.84
N THR A 537 -12.53 -6.91 31.13
CA THR A 537 -12.87 -5.65 31.79
C THR A 537 -11.66 -4.87 32.32
N ASP A 538 -10.52 -5.51 32.53
CA ASP A 538 -9.22 -4.88 32.91
C ASP A 538 -8.49 -4.32 31.66
N LEU A 539 -9.02 -4.59 30.45
CA LEU A 539 -8.40 -4.35 29.14
C LEU A 539 -8.98 -3.16 28.36
N LEU A 540 -9.93 -2.39 28.93
CA LEU A 540 -10.62 -1.30 28.22
C LEU A 540 -9.73 -0.18 27.65
N TRP A 541 -8.47 -0.08 28.10
CA TRP A 541 -7.46 0.85 27.57
C TRP A 541 -6.44 0.20 26.63
N VAL A 542 -6.41 -1.14 26.53
CA VAL A 542 -5.42 -1.92 25.75
C VAL A 542 -6.02 -2.50 24.46
N VAL A 543 -7.32 -2.26 24.20
CA VAL A 543 -7.92 -2.45 22.87
C VAL A 543 -7.53 -1.30 21.91
N SER A 544 -7.02 -0.19 22.44
CA SER A 544 -6.21 0.74 21.65
C SER A 544 -4.75 0.25 21.66
N GLY A 545 -4.22 -0.15 20.50
CA GLY A 545 -2.79 -0.36 20.35
C GLY A 545 -2.21 -1.75 20.61
N THR A 546 -2.90 -2.84 20.21
CA THR A 546 -2.20 -3.74 19.26
C THR A 546 -2.11 -3.04 17.91
N ALA A 547 -1.12 -3.40 17.08
CA ALA A 547 -0.97 -2.82 15.76
C ALA A 547 -2.14 -3.21 14.84
N VAL A 548 -3.20 -2.42 14.91
CA VAL A 548 -4.23 -2.27 13.88
C VAL A 548 -4.22 -0.79 13.51
N VAL A 549 -4.20 -0.52 12.21
CA VAL A 549 -4.08 0.83 11.68
C VAL A 549 -5.47 1.46 11.54
N GLY A 550 -5.76 2.39 12.46
CA GLY A 550 -6.43 3.66 12.15
C GLY A 550 -7.91 3.83 12.50
N LEU A 551 -8.20 4.78 13.40
CA LEU A 551 -9.25 5.79 13.17
C LEU A 551 -9.19 6.99 14.14
N VAL A 552 -8.98 8.19 13.61
CA VAL A 552 -9.51 9.44 14.20
C VAL A 552 -9.97 10.36 13.06
N ALA A 553 -11.28 10.44 12.79
CA ALA A 553 -11.80 11.32 11.73
C ALA A 553 -13.26 11.83 11.86
N VAL A 554 -13.85 12.03 13.06
CA VAL A 554 -15.17 12.73 13.15
C VAL A 554 -15.29 13.75 14.29
N VAL A 555 -14.77 14.97 14.08
CA VAL A 555 -15.20 16.18 14.85
C VAL A 555 -15.47 17.42 13.95
N LEU A 556 -15.01 17.46 12.69
CA LEU A 556 -15.00 18.69 11.87
C LEU A 556 -16.12 18.84 10.81
N LEU A 557 -17.31 18.26 11.03
CA LEU A 557 -18.48 18.49 10.16
C LEU A 557 -19.81 18.78 10.91
N ARG A 558 -19.84 19.80 11.79
CA ARG A 558 -21.09 20.47 12.20
C ARG A 558 -20.97 22.00 12.39
N ARG A 559 -20.44 22.70 11.37
CA ARG A 559 -20.65 24.13 11.05
C ARG A 559 -20.39 24.31 9.54
N ASP A 560 -21.19 25.01 8.75
CA ASP A 560 -22.45 25.74 8.99
C ASP A 560 -23.31 25.55 7.71
N GLY A 561 -24.66 25.56 7.78
CA GLY A 561 -25.43 25.58 6.53
C GLY A 561 -26.92 25.21 6.53
N GLU A 562 -27.77 25.84 7.34
CA GLU A 562 -29.17 26.05 6.92
C GLU A 562 -29.71 27.37 7.46
N THR A 563 -30.24 28.22 6.56
CA THR A 563 -30.68 29.59 6.88
C THR A 563 -32.16 29.73 6.56
N ALA A 564 -32.89 30.42 7.45
CA ALA A 564 -34.33 30.73 7.40
C ALA A 564 -35.29 29.54 7.69
N ALA A 565 -36.45 29.72 8.33
CA ALA A 565 -37.16 30.95 8.72
C ALA A 565 -37.97 30.82 10.04
N SER A 566 -38.11 31.94 10.74
CA SER A 566 -39.23 32.40 11.62
C SER A 566 -40.18 31.37 12.25
N ASP A 567 -40.26 31.33 13.60
CA ASP A 567 -41.20 32.18 14.37
C ASP A 567 -40.80 32.28 15.86
N GLY A 568 -41.36 33.24 16.60
CA GLY A 568 -40.83 33.66 17.92
C GLY A 568 -41.50 33.09 19.17
N GLY A 569 -40.87 33.30 20.33
CA GLY A 569 -41.49 33.00 21.64
C GLY A 569 -40.55 33.03 22.85
N THR A 570 -40.49 34.19 23.52
CA THR A 570 -40.24 34.42 24.97
C THR A 570 -39.06 33.72 25.69
N ALA A 571 -38.24 34.52 26.37
CA ALA A 571 -37.13 34.05 27.20
C ALA A 571 -37.59 33.43 28.55
N GLU A 572 -36.85 32.43 29.03
CA GLU A 572 -36.69 32.20 30.46
C GLU A 572 -35.26 31.74 30.79
N SER A 573 -34.69 32.29 31.86
CA SER A 573 -33.31 32.03 32.30
C SER A 573 -33.32 30.98 33.40
N VAL A 574 -32.75 29.80 33.13
CA VAL A 574 -32.54 28.76 34.15
C VAL A 574 -31.11 28.23 34.03
N ALA A 575 -30.31 28.43 35.07
CA ALA A 575 -29.03 27.76 35.23
C ALA A 575 -29.27 26.33 35.74
N PRO A 576 -28.62 25.29 35.17
CA PRO A 576 -28.64 23.96 35.76
C PRO A 576 -27.69 23.92 36.96
N SER A 577 -28.22 23.53 38.10
CA SER A 577 -27.43 23.19 39.28
C SER A 577 -26.70 21.86 39.07
N VAL A 578 -25.52 21.73 39.65
CA VAL A 578 -24.85 20.43 39.83
C VAL A 578 -25.62 19.58 40.84
N ASP A 579 -26.12 18.42 40.41
CA ASP A 579 -26.31 17.25 41.28
C ASP A 579 -26.14 15.95 40.46
N GLY A 580 -25.79 14.86 41.14
CA GLY A 580 -25.07 13.73 40.54
C GLY A 580 -25.92 12.66 39.85
N GLY A 581 -25.28 11.91 38.94
CA GLY A 581 -25.85 10.70 38.35
C GLY A 581 -25.37 10.36 36.94
N THR A 582 -24.07 10.17 36.72
CA THR A 582 -23.57 9.64 35.44
C THR A 582 -24.00 8.18 35.28
N SER A 583 -25.12 7.96 34.61
CA SER A 583 -25.42 6.68 33.97
C SER A 583 -24.34 6.40 32.92
N PRO A 584 -23.86 5.15 32.76
CA PRO A 584 -22.96 4.82 31.65
C PRO A 584 -23.62 5.18 30.31
N ALA A 585 -22.80 5.65 29.37
CA ALA A 585 -23.25 5.92 28.00
C ALA A 585 -23.80 4.62 27.36
N PRO A 586 -24.86 4.70 26.54
CA PRO A 586 -25.42 3.51 25.89
C PRO A 586 -24.38 2.89 24.95
N THR A 587 -24.20 1.58 25.05
CA THR A 587 -23.44 0.81 24.07
C THR A 587 -24.08 0.99 22.68
N PRO A 588 -23.32 1.28 21.62
CA PRO A 588 -23.87 1.46 20.28
C PRO A 588 -24.61 0.21 19.80
N ALA A 589 -25.63 0.43 18.96
CA ALA A 589 -26.43 -0.63 18.35
C ALA A 589 -25.67 -1.30 17.19
N VAL A 590 -26.03 -2.54 16.83
CA VAL A 590 -25.35 -3.29 15.75
C VAL A 590 -25.28 -2.51 14.41
N PRO A 591 -26.35 -1.82 13.92
CA PRO A 591 -26.25 -1.04 12.70
C PRO A 591 -25.14 0.03 12.77
N THR A 592 -25.05 0.73 13.90
CA THR A 592 -24.01 1.77 14.11
C THR A 592 -22.58 1.20 14.18
N MET A 593 -22.40 -0.10 14.45
CA MET A 593 -21.08 -0.76 14.36
C MET A 593 -20.73 -1.08 12.89
N LEU A 594 -21.68 -1.59 12.10
CA LEU A 594 -21.44 -1.88 10.68
C LEU A 594 -21.28 -0.59 9.85
N ASP A 595 -21.91 0.51 10.25
CA ASP A 595 -21.64 1.85 9.69
C ASP A 595 -20.21 2.30 10.04
N SER A 596 -19.81 2.18 11.31
CA SER A 596 -18.44 2.50 11.76
C SER A 596 -17.37 1.70 11.03
N ALA A 597 -17.63 0.42 10.71
CA ALA A 597 -16.71 -0.40 9.92
C ALA A 597 -16.48 0.13 8.50
N SER A 598 -17.53 0.68 7.84
CA SER A 598 -17.36 1.34 6.54
C SER A 598 -16.68 2.70 6.64
N ASP A 599 -16.83 3.43 7.76
CA ASP A 599 -16.09 4.66 8.02
C ASP A 599 -14.58 4.36 8.23
N SER A 600 -14.22 3.25 8.89
CA SER A 600 -12.83 2.76 8.98
C SER A 600 -12.26 2.47 7.59
N LEU A 601 -12.99 1.69 6.78
CA LEU A 601 -12.56 1.33 5.43
C LEU A 601 -12.35 2.58 4.55
N SER A 602 -13.30 3.52 4.60
CA SER A 602 -13.23 4.80 3.88
C SER A 602 -12.08 5.71 4.34
N SER A 603 -11.52 5.46 5.52
CA SER A 603 -10.38 6.18 6.09
C SER A 603 -9.02 5.56 5.74
N GLY A 604 -8.98 4.45 4.98
CA GLY A 604 -7.76 3.70 4.68
C GLY A 604 -7.32 2.81 5.84
N CYS A 605 -8.28 2.24 6.57
CA CYS A 605 -8.07 1.50 7.81
C CYS A 605 -8.69 0.08 7.73
N PRO A 606 -8.21 -0.78 6.81
CA PRO A 606 -8.87 -2.04 6.42
C PRO A 606 -8.96 -3.06 7.56
N ASN A 607 -7.89 -3.25 8.35
CA ASN A 607 -7.92 -4.17 9.47
C ASN A 607 -8.93 -3.72 10.56
N ASP A 608 -9.03 -2.42 10.85
CA ASP A 608 -10.02 -1.90 11.80
C ASP A 608 -11.46 -2.08 11.27
N ALA A 609 -11.67 -1.92 9.96
CA ALA A 609 -12.96 -2.22 9.33
C ALA A 609 -13.39 -3.69 9.57
N VAL A 610 -12.49 -4.65 9.34
CA VAL A 610 -12.75 -6.08 9.55
C VAL A 610 -13.01 -6.41 11.04
N VAL A 611 -12.21 -5.84 11.95
CA VAL A 611 -12.37 -6.07 13.40
C VAL A 611 -13.72 -5.54 13.91
N VAL A 612 -14.11 -4.33 13.52
CA VAL A 612 -15.41 -3.74 13.91
C VAL A 612 -16.57 -4.50 13.27
N ALA A 613 -16.45 -4.92 12.00
CA ALA A 613 -17.46 -5.72 11.31
C ALA A 613 -17.68 -7.10 11.96
N TYR A 614 -16.60 -7.81 12.31
CA TYR A 614 -16.67 -9.07 13.06
C TYR A 614 -17.35 -8.87 14.42
N ALA A 615 -16.99 -7.82 15.17
CA ALA A 615 -17.60 -7.54 16.47
C ALA A 615 -19.10 -7.24 16.37
N GLY A 616 -19.53 -6.49 15.34
CA GLY A 616 -20.93 -6.22 15.04
C GLY A 616 -21.71 -7.48 14.70
N ALA A 617 -21.20 -8.30 13.77
CA ALA A 617 -21.82 -9.57 13.39
C ALA A 617 -21.92 -10.55 14.56
N ARG A 618 -20.81 -10.76 15.29
CA ARG A 618 -20.77 -11.62 16.48
C ARG A 618 -21.80 -11.21 17.52
N ARG A 619 -21.95 -9.90 17.79
CA ARG A 619 -22.95 -9.39 18.75
C ARG A 619 -24.40 -9.65 18.32
N ALA A 620 -24.70 -9.57 17.03
CA ALA A 620 -26.04 -9.88 16.51
C ALA A 620 -26.34 -11.38 16.61
N LEU A 621 -25.41 -12.20 16.11
CA LEU A 621 -25.54 -13.65 16.04
C LEU A 621 -25.58 -14.30 17.44
N ALA A 622 -24.78 -13.81 18.40
CA ALA A 622 -24.81 -14.26 19.79
C ALA A 622 -26.16 -13.98 20.47
N ALA A 623 -26.77 -12.82 20.18
CA ALA A 623 -28.06 -12.43 20.74
C ALA A 623 -29.24 -13.25 20.19
N ASP A 624 -29.17 -13.70 18.94
CA ASP A 624 -30.19 -14.55 18.31
C ASP A 624 -30.05 -16.03 18.72
N ALA A 625 -28.80 -16.54 18.77
CA ALA A 625 -28.51 -17.95 19.03
C ALA A 625 -28.34 -18.32 20.53
N GLY A 626 -28.21 -17.35 21.43
CA GLY A 626 -27.97 -17.59 22.86
C GLY A 626 -26.59 -18.17 23.17
N ILE A 627 -25.60 -17.88 22.32
CA ILE A 627 -24.21 -18.36 22.41
C ILE A 627 -23.46 -17.60 23.52
N ASP A 628 -22.50 -18.27 24.16
CA ASP A 628 -21.70 -17.66 25.23
C ASP A 628 -20.74 -16.60 24.67
N ASP A 629 -20.90 -15.34 25.12
CA ASP A 629 -20.01 -14.22 24.79
C ASP A 629 -18.53 -14.51 25.13
N ALA A 630 -18.25 -15.46 26.03
CA ALA A 630 -16.89 -15.85 26.43
C ALA A 630 -16.16 -16.79 25.44
N ALA A 631 -16.81 -17.28 24.39
CA ALA A 631 -16.19 -18.17 23.40
C ALA A 631 -15.00 -17.51 22.67
N THR A 632 -13.97 -18.28 22.29
CA THR A 632 -12.98 -17.78 21.30
C THR A 632 -13.63 -17.57 19.93
N HIS A 633 -12.96 -16.90 18.99
CA HIS A 633 -13.56 -16.59 17.68
C HIS A 633 -13.86 -17.85 16.86
N TRP A 634 -13.01 -18.88 16.94
CA TRP A 634 -13.26 -20.18 16.33
C TRP A 634 -14.30 -21.03 17.09
N GLU A 635 -14.31 -21.04 18.42
CA GLU A 635 -15.40 -21.69 19.19
C GLU A 635 -16.75 -20.99 18.95
N PHE A 636 -16.76 -19.69 18.67
CA PHE A 636 -17.96 -18.93 18.29
C PHE A 636 -18.45 -19.34 16.89
N TYR A 637 -17.54 -19.46 15.92
CA TYR A 637 -17.84 -20.04 14.60
C TYR A 637 -18.48 -21.43 14.71
N GLU A 638 -17.85 -22.35 15.44
CA GLU A 638 -18.38 -23.71 15.64
C GLU A 638 -19.79 -23.68 16.26
N GLN A 639 -20.02 -22.85 17.28
CA GLN A 639 -21.34 -22.70 17.91
C GLN A 639 -22.39 -22.07 16.99
N CYS A 640 -22.04 -21.12 16.13
CA CYS A 640 -22.96 -20.57 15.13
C CYS A 640 -23.34 -21.61 14.06
N VAL A 641 -22.38 -22.42 13.61
CA VAL A 641 -22.62 -23.52 12.65
C VAL A 641 -23.50 -24.61 13.27
N ASP A 642 -23.22 -25.03 14.50
CA ASP A 642 -24.04 -26.01 15.24
C ASP A 642 -25.46 -25.49 15.54
N ALA A 643 -25.62 -24.19 15.78
CA ALA A 643 -26.92 -23.54 15.94
C ALA A 643 -27.67 -23.33 14.60
N GLY A 644 -26.98 -23.44 13.45
CA GLY A 644 -27.53 -23.16 12.13
C GLY A 644 -27.80 -21.67 11.86
N VAL A 645 -27.07 -20.77 12.55
CA VAL A 645 -27.28 -19.32 12.49
C VAL A 645 -26.15 -18.67 11.71
N GLY A 646 -26.44 -18.30 10.45
CA GLY A 646 -25.47 -17.80 9.47
C GLY A 646 -25.03 -18.88 8.47
N SER A 647 -24.36 -18.46 7.39
CA SER A 647 -23.74 -19.39 6.42
C SER A 647 -22.37 -19.81 6.93
N ALA A 648 -22.07 -21.12 6.94
CA ALA A 648 -20.78 -21.64 7.41
C ALA A 648 -19.60 -20.98 6.68
N ASP A 649 -19.61 -20.99 5.34
CA ASP A 649 -18.56 -20.37 4.50
C ASP A 649 -18.36 -18.87 4.82
N SER A 650 -19.45 -18.15 5.13
CA SER A 650 -19.42 -16.72 5.46
C SER A 650 -18.91 -16.47 6.88
N LEU A 651 -19.27 -17.32 7.83
CA LEU A 651 -18.79 -17.26 9.21
C LEU A 651 -17.31 -17.65 9.30
N GLU A 652 -16.88 -18.66 8.54
CA GLU A 652 -15.47 -19.09 8.43
C GLU A 652 -14.64 -17.98 7.79
N SER A 653 -15.08 -17.43 6.66
CA SER A 653 -14.41 -16.30 5.99
C SER A 653 -14.27 -15.08 6.92
N LEU A 654 -15.34 -14.71 7.63
CA LEU A 654 -15.33 -13.56 8.54
C LEU A 654 -14.48 -13.83 9.80
N THR A 655 -14.41 -15.07 10.28
CA THR A 655 -13.61 -15.48 11.44
C THR A 655 -12.11 -15.54 11.10
N ALA A 656 -11.75 -16.10 9.95
CA ALA A 656 -10.38 -16.12 9.43
C ALA A 656 -9.89 -14.71 9.08
N GLY A 657 -10.75 -13.89 8.45
CA GLY A 657 -10.45 -12.48 8.17
C GLY A 657 -10.22 -11.67 9.45
N TYR A 658 -11.01 -11.90 10.49
CA TYR A 658 -10.78 -11.33 11.82
C TYR A 658 -9.45 -11.80 12.44
N GLU A 659 -9.12 -13.09 12.37
CA GLU A 659 -7.86 -13.62 12.91
C GLU A 659 -6.64 -13.00 12.19
N LEU A 660 -6.71 -12.89 10.86
CA LEU A 660 -5.71 -12.23 10.03
C LEU A 660 -5.57 -10.75 10.42
N ALA A 661 -6.67 -10.01 10.47
CA ALA A 661 -6.69 -8.58 10.78
C ALA A 661 -6.20 -8.24 12.20
N ALA A 662 -6.49 -9.10 13.19
CA ALA A 662 -6.25 -8.85 14.61
C ALA A 662 -4.95 -9.46 15.17
N TYR A 663 -4.42 -10.54 14.58
CA TYR A 663 -3.31 -11.30 15.18
C TYR A 663 -2.13 -11.61 14.26
N SER A 664 -2.25 -11.49 12.93
CA SER A 664 -1.18 -11.90 12.01
C SER A 664 0.01 -10.94 11.90
N GLY A 665 -0.19 -9.66 12.24
CA GLY A 665 0.78 -8.59 11.98
C GLY A 665 0.83 -8.12 10.52
N VAL A 666 -0.01 -8.68 9.63
CA VAL A 666 -0.12 -8.31 8.22
C VAL A 666 -1.39 -7.47 8.00
N SER A 667 -1.31 -6.47 7.10
CA SER A 667 -2.48 -5.69 6.68
C SER A 667 -3.32 -6.47 5.66
N VAL A 668 -4.62 -6.58 5.93
CA VAL A 668 -5.65 -6.97 4.96
C VAL A 668 -5.73 -5.87 3.89
N SER A 669 -5.89 -6.21 2.61
CA SER A 669 -6.08 -5.20 1.56
C SER A 669 -7.45 -4.55 1.66
N ASP A 670 -7.58 -3.32 1.15
CA ASP A 670 -8.85 -2.58 1.15
C ASP A 670 -9.97 -3.38 0.46
N ASP A 671 -9.69 -4.01 -0.69
CA ASP A 671 -10.64 -4.88 -1.41
C ASP A 671 -11.13 -6.07 -0.54
N GLU A 672 -10.23 -6.70 0.22
CA GLU A 672 -10.57 -7.87 1.04
C GLU A 672 -11.32 -7.44 2.31
N ALA A 673 -10.95 -6.31 2.89
CA ALA A 673 -11.69 -5.70 4.00
C ALA A 673 -13.09 -5.27 3.57
N GLU A 674 -13.28 -4.73 2.36
CA GLU A 674 -14.60 -4.40 1.81
C GLU A 674 -15.49 -5.64 1.75
N ARG A 675 -15.01 -6.74 1.14
CA ARG A 675 -15.76 -8.01 1.09
C ARG A 675 -16.12 -8.56 2.48
N LEU A 676 -15.21 -8.45 3.45
CA LEU A 676 -15.44 -8.94 4.81
C LEU A 676 -16.47 -8.08 5.57
N VAL A 677 -16.47 -6.76 5.37
CA VAL A 677 -17.50 -5.85 5.91
C VAL A 677 -18.87 -6.14 5.28
N GLU A 678 -18.93 -6.38 3.96
CA GLU A 678 -20.18 -6.80 3.29
C GLU A 678 -20.66 -8.19 3.78
N THR A 679 -19.74 -9.13 3.99
CA THR A 679 -20.05 -10.46 4.54
C THR A 679 -20.64 -10.36 5.94
N ALA A 680 -20.11 -9.47 6.78
CA ALA A 680 -20.66 -9.18 8.11
C ALA A 680 -22.07 -8.58 8.04
N ARG A 681 -22.32 -7.62 7.14
CA ARG A 681 -23.67 -7.06 6.91
C ARG A 681 -24.66 -8.14 6.49
N ALA A 682 -24.32 -8.95 5.50
CA ALA A 682 -25.19 -10.01 4.99
C ALA A 682 -25.56 -11.04 6.08
N LEU A 683 -24.64 -11.36 6.99
CA LEU A 683 -24.92 -12.23 8.14
C LEU A 683 -25.90 -11.60 9.14
N VAL A 684 -25.77 -10.30 9.43
CA VAL A 684 -26.69 -9.58 10.32
C VAL A 684 -28.09 -9.45 9.71
N ASP A 685 -28.18 -9.02 8.44
CA ASP A 685 -29.46 -8.81 7.74
C ASP A 685 -30.26 -10.13 7.60
N ALA A 686 -29.56 -11.25 7.38
CA ALA A 686 -30.17 -12.59 7.36
C ALA A 686 -30.73 -13.00 8.73
N THR A 687 -30.14 -12.51 9.82
CA THR A 687 -30.58 -12.78 11.19
C THR A 687 -31.86 -11.99 11.51
N GLU A 688 -31.89 -10.68 11.27
CA GLU A 688 -33.09 -9.84 11.49
C GLU A 688 -34.30 -10.29 10.65
N SER A 689 -34.04 -10.85 9.47
CA SER A 689 -35.07 -11.43 8.60
C SER A 689 -35.72 -12.69 9.18
N ASN A 690 -34.96 -13.52 9.90
CA ASN A 690 -35.49 -14.70 10.59
C ASN A 690 -36.29 -14.31 11.84
N THR A 691 -35.80 -13.34 12.64
CA THR A 691 -36.52 -12.87 13.84
C THR A 691 -37.86 -12.21 13.52
N SER A 692 -38.02 -11.65 12.32
CA SER A 692 -39.25 -10.97 11.86
C SER A 692 -40.38 -11.90 11.36
N THR A 693 -40.16 -13.22 11.32
CA THR A 693 -41.07 -14.18 10.67
C THR A 693 -41.67 -15.23 11.64
N ASN A 694 -41.59 -15.00 12.95
CA ASN A 694 -41.99 -15.93 14.01
C ASN A 694 -43.12 -15.40 14.92
#